data_AF-A0A351FEY3-F1
#
_entry.id   AF-A0A351FEY3-F1
#
_cell.length_a   1.000
_cell.length_b   1.000
_cell.length_c   1.000
_cell.angle_alpha   90.00
_cell.angle_beta   90.00
_cell.angle_gamma   90.00
#
_symmetry.space_group_name_H-M   'P 1'
#
loop_
_entity.id
_entity.type
_entity.pdbx_description
1 polymer ?
#
loop_
_entity_poly.entity_id
_entity_poly.type
_entity_poly.pdbx_seq_one_letter_code
_entity_poly.pdbx_strand_id
1 'polypeptide(L)'
;MKVVPVQRKQNSLGIGLSYAPGSNEYEELVNYTNLKLATLGLPTVGDQSKNPALKLGGSLVKEYREKVRLLRGYLCPADRRIQDFLSRILGADRPSLPTESFVLDRHGLARTTSLPRDGNVFASKIIESKRVAQGVLHNPSSDRRTTAGVFHVADVGLPAADDKKVVPLAAAKELLRIALNPPQDDMIFPFSYGQEDPAKCWVSLLLRPVVCPEVQGYIREKSMEVRFFAPGGCVANLDFVESIFGNAGDPFLAENDAGLDIENWTGHTGCVIVAPHLAGTPKQVLNLPPKDQATERQIRDGMYYEDPDELYNDGNAFKLTFRDSSGMVVTVLADNYFGYCKKEVKTQVSFSANLSGLGEEEHAGGAVVFPSYDLGEEFDPKAILPPTPHTFKDTLMALNASEEASSEGYLIDEEFPSVVFLPENATFSLREQRITWEFKGEQKSLHLIPDNAYVLPSGYKVEMKVTENDGPWKLVGTVGEGFLCHKPCTVSGGGKSEISKPLTDAIVSGPVYVAEWEKDLALAKEVIGRDYSDRFLDPKKHNLRNRTILDPDRSLGSVIKLLTPSHTLYTDTFNDWLESIPQRVKDLVLIIKRRYRPDWGLDWEKLFSVDSVNGQPANELRFDGDKLITRLLRVGFDEKGSWRLFALRKDFIPANKILAEDDITASTVAPIRLLNEIGPGTFKESAKFVHNCEYRLFQRPDDAIHRGFDKQTEKDLARPGNFISNFECLSVEDAKDQVRQTLTFEKYTDPMRDLILEVSEQEDPDNFFVSSANPRMVDGKPTKNPRYLQTRPDLYYPRTVHLATMGTRLRRKLSPDQSVLYPVRSVLPGRRNNPADPDVGIRPLCCFAPIHYLELPELFIDFIVSVTGKSPSTTGAGSEGALTKAPFNALLPIHD
;
A
#
# COMPACT_ATOMS: atom_id res chain seq x y z
N MET A 1 12.35 -5.59 5.75
CA MET A 1 12.11 -4.69 4.62
C MET A 1 13.44 -4.44 3.93
N LYS A 2 13.58 -4.83 2.67
CA LYS A 2 14.79 -4.60 1.88
C LYS A 2 14.86 -3.12 1.48
N VAL A 3 16.02 -2.49 1.66
CA VAL A 3 16.25 -1.14 1.11
C VAL A 3 16.43 -1.30 -0.39
N VAL A 4 15.54 -0.66 -1.14
CA VAL A 4 15.51 -0.74 -2.59
C VAL A 4 16.27 0.46 -3.17
N PRO A 5 17.20 0.30 -4.12
CA PRO A 5 17.81 1.45 -4.81
C PRO A 5 16.72 2.23 -5.55
N VAL A 6 16.25 3.31 -4.93
CA VAL A 6 14.97 3.93 -5.31
C VAL A 6 15.03 4.46 -6.74
N GLN A 7 16.10 5.16 -7.11
CA GLN A 7 16.24 5.73 -8.46
C GLN A 7 16.19 4.66 -9.56
N ARG A 8 16.94 3.56 -9.39
CA ARG A 8 16.95 2.45 -10.36
C ARG A 8 15.55 1.86 -10.50
N LYS A 9 14.83 1.73 -9.39
CA LYS A 9 13.49 1.14 -9.38
C LYS A 9 12.42 2.09 -9.91
N GLN A 10 12.50 3.38 -9.59
CA GLN A 10 11.67 4.41 -10.22
C GLN A 10 11.80 4.37 -11.74
N ASN A 11 13.03 4.33 -12.27
CA ASN A 11 13.27 4.22 -13.71
C ASN A 11 12.66 2.93 -14.29
N SER A 12 12.88 1.77 -13.65
CA SER A 12 12.32 0.49 -14.11
C SER A 12 10.81 0.40 -14.06
N LEU A 13 10.16 1.26 -13.27
CA LEU A 13 8.71 1.33 -13.10
C LEU A 13 8.11 2.56 -13.79
N GLY A 14 8.90 3.31 -14.57
CA GLY A 14 8.46 4.53 -15.24
C GLY A 14 7.90 5.61 -14.30
N ILE A 15 8.35 5.66 -13.05
CA ILE A 15 7.96 6.70 -12.10
C ILE A 15 8.71 7.98 -12.46
N GLY A 16 7.97 9.05 -12.78
CA GLY A 16 8.54 10.33 -13.22
C GLY A 16 8.80 10.42 -14.72
N LEU A 17 8.55 9.34 -15.48
CA LEU A 17 8.58 9.39 -16.95
C LEU A 17 7.21 9.82 -17.49
N SER A 18 7.22 10.59 -18.58
CA SER A 18 6.00 10.93 -19.31
C SER A 18 5.78 9.94 -20.45
N TYR A 19 4.58 9.39 -20.54
CA TYR A 19 4.12 8.61 -21.69
C TYR A 19 3.05 9.38 -22.48
N ALA A 20 3.05 10.71 -22.34
CA ALA A 20 2.19 11.59 -23.10
C ALA A 20 2.70 11.72 -24.55
N PRO A 21 1.80 11.84 -25.55
CA PRO A 21 2.18 12.10 -26.92
C PRO A 21 3.13 13.30 -27.05
N GLY A 22 4.15 13.18 -27.90
CA GLY A 22 5.16 14.21 -28.12
C GLY A 22 6.31 14.25 -27.11
N SER A 23 6.27 13.47 -26.03
CA SER A 23 7.45 13.26 -25.17
C SER A 23 8.50 12.38 -25.85
N ASN A 24 9.77 12.55 -25.50
CA ASN A 24 10.87 11.77 -26.07
C ASN A 24 10.69 10.27 -25.81
N GLU A 25 10.30 9.92 -24.58
CA GLU A 25 10.06 8.55 -24.15
C GLU A 25 8.91 7.91 -24.94
N TYR A 26 7.83 8.65 -25.19
CA TYR A 26 6.72 8.17 -26.02
C TYR A 26 7.15 7.92 -27.46
N GLU A 27 7.85 8.86 -28.09
CA GLU A 27 8.33 8.71 -29.47
C GLU A 27 9.33 7.56 -29.63
N GLU A 28 10.20 7.33 -28.64
CA GLU A 28 11.07 6.16 -28.61
C GLU A 28 10.25 4.86 -28.59
N LEU A 29 9.25 4.77 -27.70
CA LEU A 29 8.39 3.59 -27.59
C LEU A 29 7.50 3.38 -28.82
N VAL A 30 7.03 4.44 -29.49
CA VAL A 30 6.29 4.36 -30.76
C VAL A 30 7.17 3.80 -31.88
N ASN A 31 8.41 4.29 -32.00
CA ASN A 31 9.36 3.79 -32.99
C ASN A 31 9.73 2.33 -32.72
N TYR A 32 9.96 1.99 -31.44
CA TYR A 32 10.25 0.64 -31.00
C TYR A 32 9.07 -0.31 -31.24
N THR A 33 7.84 0.12 -30.96
CA THR A 33 6.61 -0.65 -31.22
C THR A 33 6.50 -1.01 -32.70
N ASN A 34 6.68 -0.04 -33.59
CA ASN A 34 6.64 -0.28 -35.03
C ASN A 34 7.76 -1.21 -35.49
N LEU A 35 8.96 -1.10 -34.91
CA LEU A 35 10.04 -2.05 -35.17
C LEU A 35 9.65 -3.47 -34.76
N LYS A 36 9.00 -3.68 -33.61
CA LYS A 36 8.53 -5.01 -33.18
C LYS A 36 7.38 -5.56 -34.02
N LEU A 37 6.40 -4.72 -34.37
CA LEU A 37 5.35 -5.12 -35.33
C LEU A 37 5.98 -5.55 -36.65
N ALA A 38 6.96 -4.77 -37.13
CA ALA A 38 7.74 -5.15 -38.28
C ALA A 38 8.48 -6.47 -38.03
N THR A 39 9.22 -6.72 -36.96
CA THR A 39 9.90 -8.04 -36.82
C THR A 39 8.93 -9.24 -36.76
N LEU A 40 7.69 -9.03 -36.30
CA LEU A 40 6.63 -10.05 -36.26
C LEU A 40 5.88 -10.26 -37.58
N GLY A 41 6.15 -9.48 -38.62
CA GLY A 41 5.39 -9.59 -39.87
C GLY A 41 4.05 -8.85 -39.87
N LEU A 42 3.76 -8.07 -38.84
CA LEU A 42 2.47 -7.38 -38.66
C LEU A 42 2.48 -5.98 -39.31
N PRO A 43 1.31 -5.41 -39.63
CA PRO A 43 1.18 -4.04 -40.13
C PRO A 43 1.76 -3.02 -39.15
N THR A 44 2.58 -2.09 -39.66
CA THR A 44 3.10 -0.93 -38.90
C THR A 44 2.15 0.26 -39.06
N VAL A 45 2.16 1.19 -38.11
CA VAL A 45 1.21 2.30 -38.01
C VAL A 45 1.91 3.63 -38.28
N GLY A 46 1.36 4.47 -39.16
CA GLY A 46 1.90 5.80 -39.51
C GLY A 46 3.06 5.76 -40.52
N ASP A 47 3.64 6.93 -40.84
CA ASP A 47 4.72 7.07 -41.83
C ASP A 47 6.07 6.53 -41.31
N GLN A 48 6.43 5.31 -41.74
CA GLN A 48 7.68 4.65 -41.33
C GLN A 48 8.93 5.21 -42.01
N SER A 49 8.81 6.07 -43.03
CA SER A 49 9.98 6.71 -43.64
C SER A 49 10.72 7.64 -42.65
N LYS A 50 10.03 8.05 -41.59
CA LYS A 50 10.54 8.87 -40.48
C LYS A 50 11.05 8.05 -39.31
N ASN A 51 10.77 6.74 -39.24
CA ASN A 51 11.29 5.85 -38.19
C ASN A 51 12.77 5.53 -38.50
N PRO A 52 13.74 6.05 -37.74
CA PRO A 52 15.16 5.89 -38.08
C PRO A 52 15.60 4.42 -38.10
N ALA A 53 15.05 3.60 -37.19
CA ALA A 53 15.38 2.19 -37.07
C ALA A 53 14.89 1.38 -38.28
N LEU A 54 13.65 1.61 -38.73
CA LEU A 54 13.11 0.92 -39.90
C LEU A 54 13.68 1.45 -41.22
N LYS A 55 13.96 2.75 -41.32
CA LYS A 55 14.57 3.36 -42.50
C LYS A 55 15.97 2.80 -42.78
N LEU A 56 16.80 2.68 -41.74
CA LEU A 56 18.18 2.19 -41.87
C LEU A 56 18.28 0.67 -41.79
N GLY A 57 17.40 0.02 -41.02
CA GLY A 57 17.45 -1.41 -40.72
C GLY A 57 16.46 -2.29 -41.49
N GLY A 58 15.70 -1.74 -42.45
CA GLY A 58 14.61 -2.48 -43.11
C GLY A 58 15.04 -3.79 -43.80
N SER A 59 16.25 -3.85 -44.37
CA SER A 59 16.81 -5.11 -44.92
C SER A 59 17.13 -6.11 -43.83
N LEU A 60 17.73 -5.67 -42.72
CA LEU A 60 18.04 -6.50 -41.55
C LEU A 60 16.77 -7.05 -40.90
N VAL A 61 15.70 -6.25 -40.81
CA VAL A 61 14.40 -6.72 -40.27
C VAL A 61 13.79 -7.79 -41.18
N LYS A 62 13.86 -7.62 -42.51
CA LYS A 62 13.39 -8.64 -43.46
C LYS A 62 14.23 -9.92 -43.38
N GLU A 63 15.55 -9.79 -43.29
CA GLU A 63 16.46 -10.94 -43.10
C GLU A 63 16.18 -11.66 -41.76
N TYR A 64 15.99 -10.89 -40.68
CA TYR A 64 15.63 -11.42 -39.37
C TYR A 64 14.31 -12.19 -39.43
N ARG A 65 13.28 -11.67 -40.12
CA ARG A 65 12.03 -12.40 -40.35
C ARG A 65 12.26 -13.75 -41.03
N GLU A 66 13.06 -13.81 -42.09
CA GLU A 66 13.35 -15.09 -42.77
C GLU A 66 14.10 -16.06 -41.86
N LYS A 67 15.01 -15.57 -41.01
CA LYS A 67 15.68 -16.39 -39.98
C LYS A 67 14.71 -16.88 -38.90
N VAL A 68 13.81 -16.03 -38.41
CA VAL A 68 12.79 -16.40 -37.43
C VAL A 68 11.83 -17.44 -37.98
N ARG A 69 11.48 -17.40 -39.27
CA ARG A 69 10.68 -18.45 -39.92
C ARG A 69 11.31 -19.84 -39.83
N LEU A 70 12.64 -19.94 -39.80
CA LEU A 70 13.33 -21.22 -39.58
C LEU A 70 13.22 -21.72 -38.13
N LEU A 71 12.98 -20.81 -37.18
CA LEU A 71 12.78 -21.07 -35.76
C LEU A 71 11.29 -21.16 -35.39
N ARG A 72 10.39 -21.24 -36.37
CA ARG A 72 8.95 -21.26 -36.13
C ARG A 72 8.57 -22.42 -35.21
N GLY A 73 7.84 -22.11 -34.15
CA GLY A 73 7.49 -23.08 -33.10
C GLY A 73 8.49 -23.18 -31.95
N TYR A 74 9.60 -22.42 -31.98
CA TYR A 74 10.50 -22.30 -30.84
C TYR A 74 9.83 -21.53 -29.70
N LEU A 75 9.66 -22.20 -28.57
CA LEU A 75 9.22 -21.58 -27.31
C LEU A 75 10.44 -21.14 -26.49
N CYS A 76 10.34 -19.95 -25.88
CA CYS A 76 11.29 -19.52 -24.86
C CYS A 76 11.32 -20.53 -23.69
N PRO A 77 12.37 -20.55 -22.85
CA PRO A 77 12.50 -21.56 -21.79
C PRO A 77 11.29 -21.65 -20.85
N ALA A 78 10.72 -20.51 -20.45
CA ALA A 78 9.52 -20.46 -19.60
C ALA A 78 8.30 -21.07 -20.31
N ASP A 79 8.04 -20.66 -21.56
CA ASP A 79 6.91 -21.16 -22.34
C ASP A 79 7.05 -22.66 -22.66
N ARG A 80 8.28 -23.14 -22.82
CA ARG A 80 8.58 -24.56 -23.00
C ARG A 80 8.22 -25.37 -21.75
N ARG A 81 8.64 -24.92 -20.56
CA ARG A 81 8.26 -25.56 -19.27
C ARG A 81 6.73 -25.66 -19.14
N ILE A 82 6.00 -24.61 -19.52
CA ILE A 82 4.53 -24.58 -19.51
C ILE A 82 3.94 -25.56 -20.53
N GLN A 83 4.44 -25.55 -21.77
CA GLN A 83 3.94 -26.42 -22.82
C GLN A 83 4.17 -27.91 -22.52
N ASP A 84 5.33 -28.24 -21.94
CA ASP A 84 5.70 -29.59 -21.52
C ASP A 84 4.77 -30.07 -20.39
N PHE A 85 4.46 -29.21 -19.41
CA PHE A 85 3.46 -29.47 -18.39
C PHE A 85 2.07 -29.76 -18.98
N LEU A 86 1.55 -28.87 -19.82
CA LEU A 86 0.26 -29.05 -20.48
C LEU A 86 0.21 -30.35 -21.27
N SER A 87 1.35 -30.78 -21.81
CA SER A 87 1.44 -32.02 -22.56
C SER A 87 1.41 -33.28 -21.76
N ARG A 88 2.05 -33.25 -20.61
CA ARG A 88 2.02 -34.34 -19.66
C ARG A 88 0.60 -34.58 -19.15
N ILE A 89 -0.14 -33.50 -18.86
CA ILE A 89 -1.47 -33.62 -18.22
C ILE A 89 -2.63 -33.75 -19.21
N LEU A 90 -2.52 -33.25 -20.46
CA LEU A 90 -3.60 -33.27 -21.47
C LEU A 90 -3.38 -34.25 -22.63
N GLY A 91 -2.21 -34.89 -22.68
CA GLY A 91 -1.82 -35.84 -23.73
C GLY A 91 -1.38 -35.19 -25.04
N ALA A 92 -1.33 -36.00 -26.11
CA ALA A 92 -0.82 -35.58 -27.43
C ALA A 92 -1.66 -34.45 -28.06
N ASP A 93 -3.00 -34.53 -28.00
CA ASP A 93 -3.92 -33.55 -28.62
C ASP A 93 -4.17 -32.30 -27.77
N ARG A 94 -3.17 -31.89 -26.98
CA ARG A 94 -3.23 -30.70 -26.14
C ARG A 94 -3.32 -29.41 -26.97
N PRO A 95 -3.93 -28.34 -26.45
CA PRO A 95 -3.74 -26.99 -26.99
C PRO A 95 -2.28 -26.52 -26.86
N SER A 96 -1.81 -25.76 -27.86
CA SER A 96 -0.45 -25.19 -27.88
C SER A 96 -0.48 -23.71 -27.53
N LEU A 97 0.50 -23.25 -26.75
CA LEU A 97 0.69 -21.83 -26.43
C LEU A 97 0.99 -21.02 -27.70
N PRO A 98 0.69 -19.70 -27.70
CA PRO A 98 1.05 -18.84 -28.82
C PRO A 98 2.57 -18.75 -28.97
N THR A 99 3.08 -19.15 -30.15
CA THR A 99 4.53 -19.14 -30.44
C THR A 99 5.02 -17.78 -30.93
N GLU A 100 4.11 -16.98 -31.49
CA GLU A 100 4.39 -15.65 -32.04
C GLU A 100 3.53 -14.64 -31.25
N SER A 101 4.17 -13.88 -30.35
CA SER A 101 3.51 -12.85 -29.56
C SER A 101 4.31 -11.55 -29.58
N PHE A 102 3.61 -10.42 -29.44
CA PHE A 102 4.22 -9.14 -29.12
C PHE A 102 4.69 -9.16 -27.66
N VAL A 103 5.96 -9.50 -27.47
CA VAL A 103 6.58 -9.54 -26.14
C VAL A 103 6.72 -8.12 -25.58
N LEU A 104 6.31 -7.92 -24.34
CA LEU A 104 6.51 -6.67 -23.59
C LEU A 104 7.80 -6.78 -22.76
N ASP A 105 8.93 -6.41 -23.35
CA ASP A 105 10.28 -6.58 -22.79
C ASP A 105 10.77 -5.39 -21.96
N ARG A 106 10.00 -4.30 -21.90
CA ARG A 106 10.35 -3.09 -21.16
C ARG A 106 9.13 -2.32 -20.67
N HIS A 107 9.31 -1.63 -19.54
CA HIS A 107 8.29 -0.77 -18.95
C HIS A 107 7.84 0.34 -19.89
N GLY A 108 6.53 0.59 -19.89
CA GLY A 108 5.87 1.63 -20.68
C GLY A 108 5.41 1.16 -22.05
N LEU A 109 5.97 0.07 -22.59
CA LEU A 109 5.56 -0.45 -23.89
C LEU A 109 4.09 -0.90 -23.88
N ALA A 110 3.67 -1.59 -22.82
CA ALA A 110 2.29 -2.03 -22.65
C ALA A 110 1.32 -0.84 -22.57
N ARG A 111 1.70 0.21 -21.82
CA ARG A 111 0.93 1.44 -21.68
C ARG A 111 0.77 2.18 -23.00
N THR A 112 1.88 2.43 -23.70
CA THR A 112 1.89 3.10 -25.00
C THR A 112 1.04 2.36 -26.02
N THR A 113 1.02 1.02 -25.97
CA THR A 113 0.30 0.19 -26.94
C THR A 113 -1.14 -0.14 -26.55
N SER A 114 -1.59 0.30 -25.36
CA SER A 114 -2.97 0.14 -24.88
C SER A 114 -3.97 1.14 -25.46
N LEU A 115 -3.47 2.09 -26.24
CA LEU A 115 -4.23 3.12 -26.93
C LEU A 115 -3.77 3.23 -28.39
N PRO A 116 -4.58 3.82 -29.28
CA PRO A 116 -4.18 4.06 -30.66
C PRO A 116 -2.97 5.00 -30.73
N ARG A 117 -2.09 4.78 -31.71
CA ARG A 117 -0.99 5.72 -31.99
C ARG A 117 -1.53 7.12 -32.30
N ASP A 118 -2.52 7.17 -33.20
CA ASP A 118 -3.07 8.39 -33.77
C ASP A 118 -4.49 8.63 -33.23
N GLY A 119 -4.65 8.66 -31.90
CA GLY A 119 -5.93 8.93 -31.25
C GLY A 119 -5.93 8.69 -29.74
N ASN A 120 -6.98 9.17 -29.07
CA ASN A 120 -7.09 9.10 -27.60
C ASN A 120 -8.08 8.03 -27.11
N VAL A 121 -8.78 7.32 -28.01
CA VAL A 121 -9.88 6.41 -27.65
C VAL A 121 -9.73 5.07 -28.37
N PHE A 122 -9.73 3.99 -27.59
CA PHE A 122 -9.92 2.63 -28.07
C PHE A 122 -11.19 2.05 -27.44
N ALA A 123 -12.07 1.47 -28.26
CA ALA A 123 -13.31 0.88 -27.78
C ALA A 123 -13.56 -0.47 -28.44
N SER A 124 -14.02 -1.42 -27.63
CA SER A 124 -14.36 -2.78 -28.04
C SER A 124 -15.53 -3.29 -27.19
N LYS A 125 -16.00 -4.52 -27.44
CA LYS A 125 -17.04 -5.15 -26.60
C LYS A 125 -16.55 -5.46 -25.18
N ILE A 126 -15.24 -5.60 -24.99
CA ILE A 126 -14.65 -6.04 -23.72
C ILE A 126 -14.06 -4.88 -22.91
N ILE A 127 -13.67 -3.78 -23.55
CA ILE A 127 -13.04 -2.64 -22.86
C ILE A 127 -13.18 -1.34 -23.65
N GLU A 128 -13.34 -0.24 -22.90
CA GLU A 128 -13.16 1.13 -23.37
C GLU A 128 -11.93 1.73 -22.69
N SER A 129 -10.96 2.18 -23.47
CA SER A 129 -9.70 2.76 -23.02
C SER A 129 -9.56 4.18 -23.56
N LYS A 130 -9.18 5.12 -22.70
CA LYS A 130 -9.00 6.53 -23.05
C LYS A 130 -7.71 7.09 -22.49
N ARG A 131 -7.07 7.96 -23.28
CA ARG A 131 -6.03 8.85 -22.78
C ARG A 131 -6.69 9.96 -21.99
N VAL A 132 -6.20 10.21 -20.78
CA VAL A 132 -6.65 11.31 -19.92
C VAL A 132 -5.44 12.13 -19.49
N ALA A 133 -5.64 13.38 -19.08
CA ALA A 133 -4.58 14.29 -18.63
C ALA A 133 -3.67 13.65 -17.57
N GLN A 134 -4.25 12.81 -16.71
CA GLN A 134 -3.56 12.16 -15.61
C GLN A 134 -2.87 10.85 -16.02
N GLY A 135 -3.04 10.35 -17.24
CA GLY A 135 -2.52 9.05 -17.68
C GLY A 135 -3.47 8.27 -18.58
N VAL A 136 -3.89 7.08 -18.15
CA VAL A 136 -4.79 6.20 -18.90
C VAL A 136 -5.99 5.77 -18.06
N LEU A 137 -7.18 5.83 -18.68
CA LEU A 137 -8.44 5.35 -18.12
C LEU A 137 -8.88 4.09 -18.87
N HIS A 138 -9.17 3.02 -18.13
CA HIS A 138 -9.64 1.77 -18.68
C HIS A 138 -10.93 1.29 -17.99
N ASN A 139 -12.02 1.23 -18.74
CA ASN A 139 -13.32 0.76 -18.30
C ASN A 139 -13.64 -0.58 -18.98
N PRO A 140 -13.33 -1.73 -18.36
CA PRO A 140 -13.70 -3.04 -18.87
C PRO A 140 -15.22 -3.25 -18.86
N SER A 141 -15.74 -4.22 -19.60
CA SER A 141 -17.18 -4.53 -19.64
C SER A 141 -17.74 -4.80 -18.24
N SER A 142 -17.06 -5.64 -17.45
CA SER A 142 -17.34 -5.89 -16.04
C SER A 142 -16.65 -4.84 -15.14
N ASP A 143 -17.42 -4.10 -14.33
CA ASP A 143 -16.86 -3.07 -13.44
C ASP A 143 -16.28 -3.63 -12.13
N ARG A 144 -16.49 -4.92 -11.81
CA ARG A 144 -16.07 -5.51 -10.54
C ARG A 144 -15.84 -7.01 -10.63
N ARG A 145 -15.07 -7.50 -9.66
CA ARG A 145 -14.82 -8.93 -9.46
C ARG A 145 -15.96 -9.59 -8.69
N THR A 146 -16.29 -10.82 -9.06
CA THR A 146 -17.10 -11.77 -8.28
C THR A 146 -16.21 -12.82 -7.62
N THR A 147 -16.71 -13.45 -6.55
CA THR A 147 -16.02 -14.56 -5.86
C THR A 147 -16.87 -15.83 -5.81
N ALA A 148 -18.19 -15.68 -5.70
CA ALA A 148 -19.12 -16.81 -5.70
C ALA A 148 -19.04 -17.57 -7.02
N GLY A 149 -18.69 -18.87 -6.95
CA GLY A 149 -18.67 -19.76 -8.11
C GLY A 149 -17.59 -19.48 -9.16
N VAL A 150 -16.61 -18.61 -8.86
CA VAL A 150 -15.62 -18.14 -9.86
C VAL A 150 -14.38 -19.04 -9.95
N PHE A 151 -13.95 -19.67 -8.85
CA PHE A 151 -12.69 -20.40 -8.82
C PHE A 151 -12.90 -21.88 -9.17
N HIS A 152 -12.49 -22.26 -10.38
CA HIS A 152 -12.58 -23.61 -10.91
C HIS A 152 -11.19 -24.25 -10.97
N VAL A 153 -11.13 -25.56 -10.71
CA VAL A 153 -9.89 -26.35 -10.71
C VAL A 153 -10.10 -27.56 -11.61
N ALA A 154 -9.20 -27.76 -12.57
CA ALA A 154 -9.22 -28.95 -13.42
C ALA A 154 -8.98 -30.21 -12.59
N ASP A 155 -9.72 -31.28 -12.87
CA ASP A 155 -9.60 -32.58 -12.19
C ASP A 155 -8.34 -33.33 -12.64
N VAL A 156 -7.17 -32.79 -12.28
CA VAL A 156 -5.85 -33.32 -12.59
C VAL A 156 -4.79 -32.80 -11.62
N GLY A 157 -3.75 -33.59 -11.37
CA GLY A 157 -2.63 -33.19 -10.53
C GLY A 157 -2.96 -33.24 -9.03
N LEU A 158 -2.89 -32.10 -8.35
CA LEU A 158 -3.16 -32.02 -6.91
C LEU A 158 -4.67 -32.07 -6.58
N PRO A 159 -5.08 -32.48 -5.37
CA PRO A 159 -6.48 -32.45 -4.97
C PRO A 159 -7.03 -31.02 -4.90
N ALA A 160 -8.27 -30.83 -5.36
CA ALA A 160 -8.98 -29.55 -5.23
C ALA A 160 -9.60 -29.41 -3.83
N ALA A 161 -9.62 -28.19 -3.30
CA ALA A 161 -10.35 -27.88 -2.07
C ALA A 161 -11.86 -28.05 -2.26
N ASP A 162 -12.58 -28.39 -1.20
CA ASP A 162 -14.01 -28.68 -1.29
C ASP A 162 -14.85 -27.48 -1.75
N ASP A 163 -14.43 -26.26 -1.40
CA ASP A 163 -15.10 -25.01 -1.76
C ASP A 163 -14.92 -24.61 -3.24
N LYS A 164 -14.07 -25.33 -4.00
CA LYS A 164 -13.82 -25.07 -5.43
C LYS A 164 -14.74 -25.89 -6.32
N LYS A 165 -15.06 -25.35 -7.49
CA LYS A 165 -15.70 -26.12 -8.56
C LYS A 165 -14.66 -27.01 -9.25
N VAL A 166 -14.89 -28.32 -9.32
CA VAL A 166 -13.99 -29.28 -9.97
C VAL A 166 -14.45 -29.55 -11.39
N VAL A 167 -13.60 -29.23 -12.36
CA VAL A 167 -13.93 -29.31 -13.79
C VAL A 167 -13.37 -30.61 -14.37
N PRO A 168 -14.20 -31.48 -14.97
CA PRO A 168 -13.71 -32.68 -15.64
C PRO A 168 -12.60 -32.35 -16.64
N LEU A 169 -11.54 -33.17 -16.68
CA LEU A 169 -10.34 -32.87 -17.46
C LEU A 169 -10.63 -32.66 -18.96
N ALA A 170 -11.59 -33.40 -19.53
CA ALA A 170 -12.01 -33.23 -20.92
C ALA A 170 -12.61 -31.84 -21.19
N ALA A 171 -13.49 -31.36 -20.29
CA ALA A 171 -14.07 -30.02 -20.36
C ALA A 171 -13.02 -28.93 -20.15
N ALA A 172 -12.12 -29.13 -19.18
CA ALA A 172 -11.03 -28.21 -18.92
C ALA A 172 -10.09 -28.07 -20.15
N LYS A 173 -9.78 -29.20 -20.81
CA LYS A 173 -8.99 -29.22 -22.06
C LYS A 173 -9.66 -28.43 -23.18
N GLU A 174 -10.98 -28.57 -23.33
CA GLU A 174 -11.74 -27.82 -24.34
C GLU A 174 -11.78 -26.32 -24.04
N LEU A 175 -12.02 -25.94 -22.78
CA LEU A 175 -11.96 -24.55 -22.35
C LEU A 175 -10.59 -23.92 -22.63
N LEU A 176 -9.50 -24.64 -22.37
CA LEU A 176 -8.15 -24.16 -22.72
C LEU A 176 -7.97 -24.03 -24.24
N ARG A 177 -8.53 -24.96 -25.04
CA ARG A 177 -8.49 -24.86 -26.50
C ARG A 177 -9.19 -23.60 -26.99
N ILE A 178 -10.39 -23.34 -26.49
CA ILE A 178 -11.16 -22.13 -26.85
C ILE A 178 -10.42 -20.87 -26.38
N ALA A 179 -9.84 -20.88 -25.17
CA ALA A 179 -9.08 -19.76 -24.63
C ALA A 179 -7.92 -19.32 -25.54
N LEU A 180 -7.23 -20.30 -26.14
CA LEU A 180 -6.09 -20.09 -27.03
C LEU A 180 -6.50 -19.75 -28.48
N ASN A 181 -7.80 -19.68 -28.78
CA ASN A 181 -8.35 -19.29 -30.07
C ASN A 181 -9.37 -18.14 -29.91
N PRO A 182 -8.93 -16.95 -29.48
CA PRO A 182 -9.80 -15.80 -29.30
C PRO A 182 -10.41 -15.30 -30.63
N PRO A 183 -11.58 -14.65 -30.58
CA PRO A 183 -12.17 -13.96 -31.73
C PRO A 183 -11.20 -12.95 -32.35
N GLN A 184 -11.29 -12.75 -33.66
CA GLN A 184 -10.43 -11.81 -34.39
C GLN A 184 -10.58 -10.36 -33.94
N ASP A 185 -11.75 -9.98 -33.43
CA ASP A 185 -12.03 -8.64 -32.89
C ASP A 185 -11.26 -8.39 -31.58
N ASP A 186 -11.18 -9.39 -30.70
CA ASP A 186 -10.44 -9.32 -29.44
C ASP A 186 -8.93 -9.27 -29.68
N MET A 187 -8.47 -9.77 -30.83
CA MET A 187 -7.06 -9.79 -31.23
C MET A 187 -6.56 -8.46 -31.79
N ILE A 188 -7.45 -7.50 -32.11
CA ILE A 188 -7.06 -6.18 -32.63
C ILE A 188 -6.17 -5.48 -31.62
N PHE A 189 -4.96 -5.13 -32.05
CA PHE A 189 -3.99 -4.44 -31.21
C PHE A 189 -4.33 -2.95 -31.12
N PRO A 190 -4.56 -2.37 -29.92
CA PRO A 190 -5.07 -1.00 -29.80
C PRO A 190 -4.18 0.04 -30.49
N PHE A 191 -2.86 -0.15 -30.48
CA PHE A 191 -1.90 0.74 -31.15
C PHE A 191 -2.19 0.97 -32.65
N SER A 192 -2.68 -0.05 -33.34
CA SER A 192 -3.05 -0.02 -34.76
C SER A 192 -4.54 0.20 -35.00
N TYR A 193 -5.31 0.56 -33.98
CA TYR A 193 -6.74 0.82 -34.11
C TYR A 193 -7.00 2.02 -35.04
N GLY A 194 -8.03 1.90 -35.88
CA GLY A 194 -8.38 2.91 -36.89
C GLY A 194 -7.57 2.85 -38.20
N GLN A 195 -6.55 1.98 -38.29
CA GLN A 195 -5.88 1.70 -39.57
C GLN A 195 -6.76 0.82 -40.47
N GLU A 196 -6.54 0.88 -41.79
CA GLU A 196 -7.27 0.05 -42.77
C GLU A 196 -7.04 -1.45 -42.55
N ASP A 197 -5.80 -1.85 -42.24
CA ASP A 197 -5.41 -3.20 -41.85
C ASP A 197 -4.78 -3.19 -40.45
N PRO A 198 -5.59 -3.27 -39.36
CA PRO A 198 -5.07 -3.23 -38.01
C PRO A 198 -4.34 -4.53 -37.67
N ALA A 199 -3.15 -4.41 -37.09
CA ALA A 199 -2.42 -5.55 -36.53
C ALA A 199 -3.27 -6.37 -35.54
N LYS A 200 -3.22 -7.69 -35.67
CA LYS A 200 -3.89 -8.65 -34.78
C LYS A 200 -2.85 -9.60 -34.20
N CYS A 201 -2.71 -9.64 -32.88
CA CYS A 201 -1.65 -10.43 -32.26
C CYS A 201 -1.98 -10.85 -30.82
N TRP A 202 -1.24 -11.85 -30.36
CA TRP A 202 -1.09 -12.11 -28.93
C TRP A 202 -0.07 -11.14 -28.35
N VAL A 203 -0.25 -10.75 -27.09
CA VAL A 203 0.71 -9.97 -26.32
C VAL A 203 1.16 -10.82 -25.13
N SER A 204 2.44 -10.75 -24.77
CA SER A 204 2.95 -11.52 -23.63
C SER A 204 3.92 -10.73 -22.74
N LEU A 205 3.99 -11.11 -21.46
CA LEU A 205 4.82 -10.47 -20.44
C LEU A 205 5.44 -11.51 -19.51
N LEU A 206 6.69 -11.32 -19.11
CA LEU A 206 7.36 -12.11 -18.07
C LEU A 206 7.40 -11.30 -16.77
N LEU A 207 6.98 -11.95 -15.67
CA LEU A 207 7.07 -11.43 -14.31
C LEU A 207 7.97 -12.31 -13.44
N ARG A 208 8.61 -11.72 -12.43
CA ARG A 208 9.38 -12.42 -11.38
C ARG A 208 8.91 -12.05 -9.97
N PRO A 209 7.65 -12.35 -9.58
CA PRO A 209 7.14 -11.97 -8.27
C PRO A 209 7.87 -12.71 -7.14
N VAL A 210 8.18 -11.98 -6.06
CA VAL A 210 8.84 -12.53 -4.86
C VAL A 210 7.90 -13.49 -4.14
N VAL A 211 8.45 -14.63 -3.71
CA VAL A 211 7.76 -15.71 -2.99
C VAL A 211 8.34 -15.88 -1.58
N CYS A 212 9.67 -15.77 -1.44
CA CYS A 212 10.35 -15.78 -0.15
C CYS A 212 11.25 -14.54 -0.05
N PRO A 213 11.06 -13.68 0.96
CA PRO A 213 11.90 -12.50 1.11
C PRO A 213 13.31 -12.85 1.55
N GLU A 214 14.25 -11.94 1.25
CA GLU A 214 15.62 -12.01 1.77
C GLU A 214 15.67 -11.71 3.28
N VAL A 215 16.45 -12.52 4.00
CA VAL A 215 16.84 -12.27 5.39
C VAL A 215 18.34 -12.53 5.52
N GLN A 216 19.11 -11.45 5.65
CA GLN A 216 20.58 -11.52 5.79
C GLN A 216 20.97 -12.44 6.96
N GLY A 217 21.88 -13.38 6.70
CA GLY A 217 22.31 -14.41 7.66
C GLY A 217 21.53 -15.73 7.56
N TYR A 218 20.42 -15.77 6.85
CA TYR A 218 19.56 -16.96 6.74
C TYR A 218 19.26 -17.38 5.30
N ILE A 219 18.54 -16.55 4.52
CA ILE A 219 18.01 -16.94 3.21
C ILE A 219 18.07 -15.77 2.21
N ARG A 220 18.40 -16.09 0.95
CA ARG A 220 18.34 -15.14 -0.16
C ARG A 220 16.89 -14.99 -0.66
N GLU A 221 16.61 -13.88 -1.33
CA GLU A 221 15.31 -13.67 -1.97
C GLU A 221 15.03 -14.77 -2.99
N LYS A 222 13.81 -15.31 -3.02
CA LYS A 222 13.37 -16.22 -4.07
C LYS A 222 12.10 -15.70 -4.72
N SER A 223 12.06 -15.81 -6.04
CA SER A 223 10.91 -15.47 -6.89
C SER A 223 10.48 -16.69 -7.69
N MET A 224 9.22 -16.71 -8.13
CA MET A 224 8.81 -17.57 -9.24
C MET A 224 8.89 -16.80 -10.54
N GLU A 225 8.75 -17.47 -11.68
CA GLU A 225 8.49 -16.81 -12.97
C GLU A 225 7.01 -16.98 -13.35
N VAL A 226 6.41 -15.95 -13.93
CA VAL A 226 5.02 -16.01 -14.44
C VAL A 226 4.96 -15.46 -15.85
N ARG A 227 4.40 -16.25 -16.77
CA ARG A 227 4.13 -15.85 -18.16
C ARG A 227 2.68 -15.44 -18.33
N PHE A 228 2.45 -14.17 -18.66
CA PHE A 228 1.13 -13.64 -18.99
C PHE A 228 0.92 -13.63 -20.50
N PHE A 229 -0.24 -14.10 -20.95
CA PHE A 229 -0.71 -14.02 -22.33
C PHE A 229 -2.08 -13.37 -22.38
N ALA A 230 -2.26 -12.46 -23.33
CA ALA A 230 -3.56 -11.84 -23.60
C ALA A 230 -3.71 -11.58 -25.10
N PRO A 231 -4.93 -11.61 -25.65
CA PRO A 231 -5.19 -11.10 -26.99
C PRO A 231 -4.90 -9.59 -27.04
N GLY A 232 -4.59 -9.06 -28.23
CA GLY A 232 -4.19 -7.65 -28.43
C GLY A 232 -5.08 -6.64 -27.73
N GLY A 233 -6.41 -6.79 -27.81
CA GLY A 233 -7.40 -5.90 -27.20
C GLY A 233 -7.37 -5.87 -25.67
N CYS A 234 -6.67 -6.84 -25.04
CA CYS A 234 -6.48 -6.94 -23.59
C CYS A 234 -5.07 -6.52 -23.13
N VAL A 235 -4.28 -5.81 -23.95
CA VAL A 235 -2.93 -5.36 -23.55
C VAL A 235 -2.92 -4.47 -22.29
N ALA A 236 -4.01 -3.74 -22.02
CA ALA A 236 -4.17 -2.97 -20.78
C ALA A 236 -4.06 -3.84 -19.52
N ASN A 237 -4.45 -5.13 -19.59
CA ASN A 237 -4.27 -6.08 -18.49
C ASN A 237 -2.80 -6.37 -18.20
N LEU A 238 -1.94 -6.31 -19.22
CA LEU A 238 -0.50 -6.52 -19.09
C LEU A 238 0.20 -5.25 -18.60
N ASP A 239 -0.19 -4.03 -19.04
CA ASP A 239 0.25 -2.77 -18.38
C ASP A 239 -0.10 -2.80 -16.89
N PHE A 240 -1.31 -3.25 -16.55
CA PHE A 240 -1.75 -3.33 -15.17
C PHE A 240 -0.84 -4.23 -14.30
N VAL A 241 -0.56 -5.48 -14.71
CA VAL A 241 0.28 -6.38 -13.90
C VAL A 241 1.76 -6.02 -13.95
N GLU A 242 2.26 -5.50 -15.09
CA GLU A 242 3.60 -4.93 -15.20
C GLU A 242 3.78 -3.78 -14.21
N SER A 243 2.78 -2.90 -14.12
CA SER A 243 2.78 -1.75 -13.24
C SER A 243 2.82 -2.13 -11.76
N ILE A 244 2.26 -3.28 -11.39
CA ILE A 244 2.24 -3.79 -10.00
C ILE A 244 3.50 -4.57 -9.67
N PHE A 245 3.93 -5.49 -10.55
CA PHE A 245 4.95 -6.51 -10.23
C PHE A 245 6.30 -6.28 -10.94
N GLY A 246 6.40 -5.29 -11.82
CA GLY A 246 7.58 -4.99 -12.64
C GLY A 246 7.65 -5.80 -13.93
N ASN A 247 8.63 -5.47 -14.78
CA ASN A 247 8.91 -6.19 -16.03
C ASN A 247 10.20 -7.00 -15.88
N ALA A 248 10.18 -8.28 -16.23
CA ALA A 248 11.34 -9.18 -16.14
C ALA A 248 12.08 -9.37 -17.48
N GLY A 249 11.84 -8.51 -18.46
CA GLY A 249 12.54 -8.47 -19.74
C GLY A 249 12.00 -9.45 -20.79
N ASP A 250 12.78 -9.60 -21.85
CA ASP A 250 12.50 -10.54 -22.93
C ASP A 250 12.79 -11.99 -22.47
N PRO A 251 11.78 -12.89 -22.43
CA PRO A 251 11.94 -14.27 -21.96
C PRO A 251 12.78 -15.14 -22.91
N PHE A 252 13.08 -14.68 -24.13
CA PHE A 252 13.95 -15.40 -25.06
C PHE A 252 15.45 -15.22 -24.74
N LEU A 253 15.80 -14.25 -23.89
CA LEU A 253 17.19 -14.01 -23.47
C LEU A 253 17.58 -14.93 -22.31
N ALA A 254 18.78 -15.50 -22.37
CA ALA A 254 19.30 -16.40 -21.33
C ALA A 254 19.40 -15.71 -19.96
N GLU A 255 19.70 -14.41 -19.92
CA GLU A 255 19.75 -13.61 -18.69
C GLU A 255 18.41 -13.54 -17.95
N ASN A 256 17.29 -13.78 -18.65
CA ASN A 256 15.94 -13.75 -18.10
C ASN A 256 15.35 -15.17 -17.90
N ASP A 257 16.10 -16.24 -18.22
CA ASP A 257 15.67 -17.61 -17.97
C ASP A 257 15.84 -17.95 -16.49
N ALA A 258 14.72 -18.11 -15.78
CA ALA A 258 14.73 -18.49 -14.37
C ALA A 258 15.44 -19.84 -14.10
N GLY A 259 15.47 -20.73 -15.09
CA GLY A 259 16.16 -22.02 -14.98
C GLY A 259 17.67 -21.92 -14.83
N LEU A 260 18.27 -20.78 -15.19
CA LEU A 260 19.70 -20.50 -15.01
C LEU A 260 19.99 -19.78 -13.68
N ASP A 261 18.97 -19.18 -13.05
CA ASP A 261 19.04 -18.48 -11.77
C ASP A 261 18.65 -19.42 -10.61
N ILE A 262 19.50 -20.41 -10.35
CA ILE A 262 19.25 -21.43 -9.31
C ILE A 262 19.21 -20.87 -7.89
N GLU A 263 19.77 -19.66 -7.67
CA GLU A 263 19.88 -19.05 -6.35
C GLU A 263 18.59 -18.31 -5.96
N ASN A 264 17.98 -17.59 -6.90
CA ASN A 264 16.84 -16.71 -6.64
C ASN A 264 15.53 -17.18 -7.30
N TRP A 265 15.52 -18.33 -7.98
CA TRP A 265 14.30 -18.98 -8.44
C TRP A 265 13.78 -20.01 -7.41
N THR A 266 12.46 -20.09 -7.29
CA THR A 266 11.77 -21.09 -6.46
C THR A 266 11.71 -22.48 -7.12
N GLY A 267 12.04 -22.59 -8.41
CA GLY A 267 11.82 -23.81 -9.20
C GLY A 267 10.40 -23.93 -9.76
N HIS A 268 9.57 -22.89 -9.61
CA HIS A 268 8.17 -22.89 -10.01
C HIS A 268 7.88 -21.92 -11.15
N THR A 269 7.01 -22.34 -12.07
CA THR A 269 6.62 -21.58 -13.25
C THR A 269 5.11 -21.45 -13.32
N GLY A 270 4.65 -20.21 -13.45
CA GLY A 270 3.25 -19.84 -13.58
C GLY A 270 2.89 -19.39 -14.99
N CYS A 271 1.64 -19.59 -15.39
CA CYS A 271 1.08 -19.05 -16.62
C CYS A 271 -0.32 -18.47 -16.37
N VAL A 272 -0.61 -17.32 -16.95
CA VAL A 272 -1.95 -16.70 -16.93
C VAL A 272 -2.37 -16.34 -18.36
N ILE A 273 -3.56 -16.78 -18.75
CA ILE A 273 -4.15 -16.51 -20.08
C ILE A 273 -5.44 -15.72 -19.88
N VAL A 274 -5.50 -14.49 -20.39
CA VAL A 274 -6.70 -13.65 -20.38
C VAL A 274 -7.57 -14.00 -21.58
N ALA A 275 -8.79 -14.48 -21.36
CA ALA A 275 -9.69 -15.02 -22.39
C ALA A 275 -11.16 -14.68 -22.08
N PRO A 276 -11.57 -13.39 -22.11
CA PRO A 276 -12.91 -12.96 -21.73
C PRO A 276 -14.02 -13.59 -22.59
N HIS A 277 -13.72 -14.01 -23.82
CA HIS A 277 -14.66 -14.69 -24.71
C HIS A 277 -15.17 -16.04 -24.18
N LEU A 278 -14.49 -16.63 -23.19
CA LEU A 278 -14.93 -17.91 -22.60
C LEU A 278 -16.26 -17.83 -21.86
N ALA A 279 -16.63 -16.67 -21.32
CA ALA A 279 -17.88 -16.52 -20.58
C ALA A 279 -19.11 -16.92 -21.42
N GLY A 280 -19.05 -16.78 -22.75
CA GLY A 280 -20.13 -17.14 -23.67
C GLY A 280 -20.15 -18.60 -24.15
N THR A 281 -19.37 -19.51 -23.56
CA THR A 281 -19.22 -20.87 -24.07
C THR A 281 -20.38 -21.78 -23.65
N PRO A 282 -21.11 -22.43 -24.58
CA PRO A 282 -22.14 -23.41 -24.22
C PRO A 282 -21.56 -24.65 -23.52
N LYS A 283 -22.25 -25.21 -22.53
CA LYS A 283 -21.81 -26.41 -21.81
C LYS A 283 -21.74 -27.64 -22.71
N GLN A 284 -22.63 -27.75 -23.70
CA GLN A 284 -22.69 -28.89 -24.62
C GLN A 284 -21.39 -29.08 -25.41
N VAL A 285 -20.69 -28.00 -25.77
CA VAL A 285 -19.44 -28.10 -26.54
C VAL A 285 -18.25 -28.51 -25.67
N LEU A 286 -18.40 -28.54 -24.35
CA LEU A 286 -17.35 -28.85 -23.38
C LEU A 286 -17.31 -30.31 -22.96
N ASN A 287 -18.06 -31.21 -23.62
CA ASN A 287 -18.13 -32.62 -23.23
C ASN A 287 -18.57 -32.83 -21.76
N LEU A 288 -19.38 -31.92 -21.22
CA LEU A 288 -20.01 -32.12 -19.91
C LEU A 288 -21.12 -33.18 -20.02
N PRO A 289 -21.41 -33.94 -18.96
CA PRO A 289 -22.49 -34.91 -18.99
C PRO A 289 -23.88 -34.23 -18.93
N PRO A 290 -24.93 -34.84 -19.48
CA PRO A 290 -26.30 -34.52 -19.11
C PRO A 290 -26.52 -34.75 -17.60
N LYS A 291 -27.46 -34.02 -16.98
CA LYS A 291 -27.70 -34.08 -15.53
C LYS A 291 -27.94 -35.47 -14.96
N ASP A 292 -28.68 -36.32 -15.68
CA ASP A 292 -29.01 -37.68 -15.25
C ASP A 292 -27.79 -38.63 -15.21
N GLN A 293 -26.69 -38.23 -15.85
CA GLN A 293 -25.41 -38.93 -15.87
C GLN A 293 -24.33 -38.21 -15.03
N ALA A 294 -24.67 -37.09 -14.41
CA ALA A 294 -23.75 -36.32 -13.58
C ALA A 294 -23.70 -36.87 -12.14
N THR A 295 -22.49 -36.90 -11.59
CA THR A 295 -22.27 -37.21 -10.16
C THR A 295 -22.83 -36.10 -9.27
N GLU A 296 -23.08 -36.38 -7.98
CA GLU A 296 -23.51 -35.37 -7.01
C GLU A 296 -22.57 -34.16 -6.95
N ARG A 297 -21.26 -34.40 -7.05
CA ARG A 297 -20.24 -33.34 -7.11
C ARG A 297 -20.38 -32.48 -8.36
N GLN A 298 -20.58 -33.09 -9.53
CA GLN A 298 -20.79 -32.37 -10.78
C GLN A 298 -22.08 -31.55 -10.74
N ILE A 299 -23.16 -32.08 -10.15
CA ILE A 299 -24.42 -31.36 -9.97
C ILE A 299 -24.20 -30.14 -9.06
N ARG A 300 -23.55 -30.33 -7.90
CA ARG A 300 -23.23 -29.26 -6.95
C ARG A 300 -22.39 -28.15 -7.58
N ASP A 301 -21.42 -28.52 -8.39
CA ASP A 301 -20.47 -27.57 -9.01
C ASP A 301 -20.99 -26.97 -10.33
N GLY A 302 -22.11 -27.47 -10.86
CA GLY A 302 -22.68 -27.04 -12.14
C GLY A 302 -21.95 -27.59 -13.37
N MET A 303 -21.27 -28.72 -13.24
CA MET A 303 -20.48 -29.39 -14.30
C MET A 303 -21.33 -30.42 -15.05
N TYR A 304 -22.50 -29.99 -15.51
CA TYR A 304 -23.48 -30.75 -16.27
C TYR A 304 -24.36 -29.78 -17.07
N TYR A 305 -25.13 -30.28 -18.04
CA TYR A 305 -26.20 -29.50 -18.71
C TYR A 305 -27.56 -30.21 -18.64
N GLU A 306 -28.66 -29.45 -18.61
CA GLU A 306 -30.03 -29.92 -18.86
C GLU A 306 -30.49 -29.49 -20.26
N ASP A 307 -30.27 -28.21 -20.59
CA ASP A 307 -30.51 -27.63 -21.91
C ASP A 307 -29.17 -27.47 -22.67
N PRO A 308 -29.07 -27.94 -23.93
CA PRO A 308 -27.89 -27.78 -24.76
C PRO A 308 -27.35 -26.33 -24.86
N ASP A 309 -28.23 -25.33 -24.80
CA ASP A 309 -27.86 -23.91 -24.95
C ASP A 309 -27.40 -23.26 -23.62
N GLU A 310 -27.38 -24.00 -22.51
CA GLU A 310 -26.85 -23.49 -21.24
C GLU A 310 -25.41 -23.05 -21.38
N LEU A 311 -25.12 -21.83 -20.95
CA LEU A 311 -23.76 -21.31 -20.90
C LEU A 311 -23.00 -21.88 -19.71
N TYR A 312 -21.72 -22.14 -19.92
CA TYR A 312 -20.81 -22.54 -18.85
C TYR A 312 -20.76 -21.45 -17.78
N ASN A 313 -20.88 -21.86 -16.51
CA ASN A 313 -20.95 -20.95 -15.36
C ASN A 313 -22.02 -19.85 -15.50
N ASP A 314 -23.12 -20.16 -16.18
CA ASP A 314 -24.28 -19.28 -16.39
C ASP A 314 -23.92 -17.98 -17.11
N GLY A 315 -22.88 -18.00 -17.96
CA GLY A 315 -22.39 -16.81 -18.65
C GLY A 315 -21.51 -15.89 -17.80
N ASN A 316 -21.25 -16.25 -16.54
CA ASN A 316 -20.49 -15.42 -15.61
C ASN A 316 -18.99 -15.67 -15.67
N ALA A 317 -18.21 -14.65 -15.29
CA ALA A 317 -16.77 -14.73 -15.11
C ALA A 317 -16.34 -15.92 -14.23
N PHE A 318 -15.27 -16.59 -14.65
CA PHE A 318 -14.61 -17.64 -13.89
C PHE A 318 -13.10 -17.64 -14.15
N LYS A 319 -12.37 -18.38 -13.34
CA LYS A 319 -10.99 -18.78 -13.61
C LYS A 319 -10.85 -20.28 -13.52
N LEU A 320 -10.07 -20.87 -14.42
CA LEU A 320 -9.80 -22.31 -14.47
C LEU A 320 -8.32 -22.57 -14.28
N THR A 321 -7.95 -23.30 -13.24
CA THR A 321 -6.54 -23.59 -12.90
C THR A 321 -6.18 -25.05 -13.11
N PHE A 322 -5.05 -25.28 -13.77
CA PHE A 322 -4.33 -26.55 -13.88
C PHE A 322 -3.06 -26.48 -13.03
N ARG A 323 -2.79 -27.48 -12.21
CA ARG A 323 -1.58 -27.51 -11.36
C ARG A 323 -1.28 -28.91 -10.85
N ASP A 324 0.00 -29.20 -10.64
CA ASP A 324 0.47 -30.43 -10.01
C ASP A 324 1.68 -30.19 -9.09
N SER A 325 2.22 -31.26 -8.50
CA SER A 325 3.37 -31.21 -7.59
C SER A 325 4.71 -30.93 -8.28
N SER A 326 4.76 -30.77 -9.61
CA SER A 326 6.00 -30.45 -10.32
C SER A 326 6.34 -28.96 -10.31
N GLY A 327 5.57 -28.13 -9.58
CA GLY A 327 5.82 -26.69 -9.53
C GLY A 327 5.19 -25.88 -10.67
N MET A 328 4.26 -26.47 -11.41
CA MET A 328 3.62 -25.85 -12.57
C MET A 328 2.18 -25.45 -12.25
N VAL A 329 1.82 -24.21 -12.60
CA VAL A 329 0.45 -23.69 -12.46
C VAL A 329 0.07 -22.88 -13.70
N VAL A 330 -1.07 -23.20 -14.31
CA VAL A 330 -1.62 -22.51 -15.48
C VAL A 330 -3.05 -22.12 -15.18
N THR A 331 -3.39 -20.84 -15.33
CA THR A 331 -4.75 -20.34 -15.10
C THR A 331 -5.27 -19.59 -16.31
N VAL A 332 -6.52 -19.88 -16.68
CA VAL A 332 -7.28 -19.11 -17.68
C VAL A 332 -8.28 -18.20 -16.96
N LEU A 333 -8.37 -16.94 -17.38
CA LEU A 333 -9.31 -15.94 -16.85
C LEU A 333 -10.39 -15.64 -17.88
N ALA A 334 -11.65 -15.99 -17.59
CA ALA A 334 -12.80 -15.75 -18.45
C ALA A 334 -13.45 -14.37 -18.23
N ASP A 335 -12.63 -13.35 -17.98
CA ASP A 335 -13.01 -11.94 -17.81
C ASP A 335 -11.74 -11.08 -17.89
N ASN A 336 -11.88 -9.81 -18.26
CA ASN A 336 -10.74 -8.87 -18.40
C ASN A 336 -10.72 -7.78 -17.32
N TYR A 337 -11.55 -7.85 -16.28
CA TYR A 337 -11.44 -6.95 -15.14
C TYR A 337 -10.09 -7.15 -14.43
N PHE A 338 -9.33 -6.07 -14.30
CA PHE A 338 -7.95 -6.06 -13.81
C PHE A 338 -7.73 -6.76 -12.46
N GLY A 339 -8.74 -6.72 -11.57
CA GLY A 339 -8.67 -7.37 -10.27
C GLY A 339 -8.44 -8.88 -10.33
N TYR A 340 -8.87 -9.57 -11.39
CA TYR A 340 -8.58 -10.99 -11.59
C TYR A 340 -7.09 -11.21 -11.88
N CYS A 341 -6.49 -10.41 -12.76
CA CYS A 341 -5.06 -10.51 -13.09
C CYS A 341 -4.17 -10.33 -11.85
N LYS A 342 -4.44 -9.30 -11.04
CA LYS A 342 -3.73 -9.07 -9.77
C LYS A 342 -3.81 -10.29 -8.85
N LYS A 343 -5.03 -10.78 -8.62
CA LYS A 343 -5.29 -11.87 -7.66
C LYS A 343 -4.86 -13.24 -8.18
N GLU A 344 -4.64 -13.39 -9.48
CA GLU A 344 -4.07 -14.60 -10.02
C GLU A 344 -2.55 -14.67 -9.79
N VAL A 345 -1.83 -13.53 -9.90
CA VAL A 345 -0.43 -13.49 -9.43
C VAL A 345 -0.34 -13.88 -7.94
N LYS A 346 -1.23 -13.33 -7.10
CA LYS A 346 -1.35 -13.74 -5.68
C LYS A 346 -1.52 -15.26 -5.52
N THR A 347 -2.43 -15.85 -6.31
CA THR A 347 -2.72 -17.29 -6.27
C THR A 347 -1.49 -18.13 -6.63
N GLN A 348 -0.74 -17.71 -7.65
CA GLN A 348 0.45 -18.42 -8.10
C GLN A 348 1.64 -18.24 -7.14
N VAL A 349 1.81 -17.07 -6.53
CA VAL A 349 2.77 -16.86 -5.44
C VAL A 349 2.43 -17.76 -4.25
N SER A 350 1.15 -17.86 -3.87
CA SER A 350 0.69 -18.77 -2.82
C SER A 350 0.99 -20.22 -3.16
N PHE A 351 0.71 -20.66 -4.39
CA PHE A 351 1.06 -21.99 -4.87
C PHE A 351 2.56 -22.26 -4.74
N SER A 352 3.39 -21.31 -5.19
CA SER A 352 4.85 -21.43 -5.12
C SER A 352 5.36 -21.52 -3.69
N ALA A 353 4.86 -20.69 -2.77
CA ALA A 353 5.23 -20.70 -1.36
C ALA A 353 4.93 -22.05 -0.68
N ASN A 354 3.73 -22.60 -0.95
CA ASN A 354 3.30 -23.89 -0.44
C ASN A 354 4.23 -25.04 -0.89
N LEU A 355 4.65 -25.04 -2.15
CA LEU A 355 5.53 -26.10 -2.68
C LEU A 355 7.00 -25.90 -2.31
N SER A 356 7.46 -24.66 -2.18
CA SER A 356 8.88 -24.37 -1.89
C SER A 356 9.23 -24.60 -0.42
N GLY A 357 8.23 -24.45 0.46
CA GLY A 357 8.43 -24.30 1.89
C GLY A 357 9.17 -22.99 2.22
N LEU A 358 9.39 -22.76 3.53
CA LEU A 358 10.12 -21.62 4.10
C LEU A 358 9.53 -20.22 3.84
N GLY A 359 8.56 -20.08 2.95
CA GLY A 359 7.83 -18.86 2.69
C GLY A 359 6.32 -19.02 2.89
N GLU A 360 5.64 -17.92 3.19
CA GLU A 360 4.18 -17.84 3.24
C GLU A 360 3.73 -16.71 2.31
N GLU A 361 2.61 -16.92 1.60
CA GLU A 361 1.88 -15.85 0.93
C GLU A 361 0.73 -15.42 1.84
N GLU A 362 0.62 -14.13 2.13
CA GLU A 362 -0.38 -13.62 3.07
C GLU A 362 -1.25 -12.53 2.45
N HIS A 363 -2.54 -12.56 2.78
CA HIS A 363 -3.45 -11.44 2.57
C HIS A 363 -3.40 -10.51 3.78
N ALA A 364 -2.41 -9.62 3.79
CA ALA A 364 -2.07 -8.82 4.96
C ALA A 364 -1.68 -7.38 4.61
N GLY A 365 -1.95 -6.48 5.55
CA GLY A 365 -1.44 -5.11 5.57
C GLY A 365 -0.46 -4.93 6.72
N GLY A 366 0.40 -3.92 6.64
CA GLY A 366 1.45 -3.77 7.64
C GLY A 366 2.26 -2.50 7.49
N ALA A 367 2.80 -2.02 8.59
CA ALA A 367 3.64 -0.83 8.60
C ALA A 367 4.72 -0.91 9.68
N VAL A 368 5.90 -0.40 9.36
CA VAL A 368 6.92 -0.08 10.36
C VAL A 368 6.55 1.27 10.97
N VAL A 369 6.22 1.27 12.26
CA VAL A 369 5.77 2.47 12.98
C VAL A 369 6.88 3.03 13.87
N PHE A 370 7.05 4.34 13.82
CA PHE A 370 8.01 5.10 14.62
C PHE A 370 7.24 6.13 15.44
N PRO A 371 7.06 5.90 16.76
CA PRO A 371 6.46 6.89 17.65
C PRO A 371 7.08 8.29 17.49
N SER A 372 6.21 9.29 17.44
CA SER A 372 6.58 10.69 17.29
C SER A 372 5.95 11.55 18.38
N TYR A 373 6.62 12.64 18.71
CA TYR A 373 6.29 13.50 19.85
C TYR A 373 6.44 14.97 19.49
N ASP A 374 5.59 15.78 20.08
CA ASP A 374 5.67 17.23 20.00
C ASP A 374 6.55 17.74 21.16
N LEU A 375 7.76 18.19 20.84
CA LEU A 375 8.82 18.49 21.81
C LEU A 375 8.70 19.90 22.41
N GLY A 376 7.92 20.79 21.78
CA GLY A 376 7.80 22.18 22.21
C GLY A 376 8.73 23.10 21.46
N GLU A 377 9.06 24.21 22.10
CA GLU A 377 9.94 25.23 21.55
C GLU A 377 11.40 25.01 21.95
N GLU A 378 11.66 24.34 23.05
CA GLU A 378 13.00 24.07 23.58
C GLU A 378 13.13 22.58 23.89
N PHE A 379 14.23 21.96 23.46
CA PHE A 379 14.46 20.54 23.66
C PHE A 379 15.93 20.26 23.97
N ASP A 380 16.18 19.80 25.20
CA ASP A 380 17.44 19.17 25.60
C ASP A 380 17.24 17.64 25.66
N PRO A 381 17.78 16.90 24.68
CA PRO A 381 17.70 15.44 24.67
C PRO A 381 18.29 14.78 25.91
N LYS A 382 19.38 15.30 26.50
CA LYS A 382 20.04 14.69 27.67
C LYS A 382 19.19 14.80 28.93
N ALA A 383 18.47 15.92 29.08
CA ALA A 383 17.58 16.14 30.20
C ALA A 383 16.25 15.35 30.08
N ILE A 384 15.77 15.14 28.85
CA ILE A 384 14.42 14.64 28.59
C ILE A 384 14.37 13.15 28.22
N LEU A 385 15.29 12.67 27.39
CA LEU A 385 15.29 11.29 26.90
C LEU A 385 15.96 10.34 27.91
N PRO A 386 15.62 9.03 27.87
CA PRO A 386 16.38 8.03 28.62
C PRO A 386 17.86 8.04 28.21
N PRO A 387 18.80 7.94 29.17
CA PRO A 387 20.22 7.87 28.85
C PRO A 387 20.54 6.71 27.90
N THR A 388 21.41 6.96 26.92
CA THR A 388 21.86 5.96 25.95
C THR A 388 23.38 5.90 25.87
N PRO A 389 23.99 4.72 25.66
CA PRO A 389 25.44 4.57 25.50
C PRO A 389 25.94 4.96 24.10
N HIS A 390 25.13 5.65 23.31
CA HIS A 390 25.44 6.05 21.93
C HIS A 390 26.13 7.41 21.91
N THR A 391 27.21 7.50 21.13
CA THR A 391 28.04 8.68 20.97
C THR A 391 28.20 9.04 19.51
N PHE A 392 28.58 10.27 19.20
CA PHE A 392 28.82 10.68 17.81
C PHE A 392 29.85 9.81 17.08
N LYS A 393 30.82 9.24 17.81
CA LYS A 393 31.78 8.27 17.26
C LYS A 393 31.08 6.99 16.75
N ASP A 394 30.06 6.50 17.45
CA ASP A 394 29.25 5.37 16.98
C ASP A 394 28.54 5.71 15.66
N THR A 395 28.09 6.96 15.50
CA THR A 395 27.49 7.45 14.25
C THR A 395 28.48 7.39 13.09
N LEU A 396 29.70 7.91 13.28
CA LEU A 396 30.73 7.88 12.24
C LEU A 396 31.07 6.43 11.84
N MET A 397 31.15 5.51 12.80
CA MET A 397 31.39 4.09 12.52
C MET A 397 30.24 3.45 11.72
N ALA A 398 28.99 3.69 12.12
CA ALA A 398 27.81 3.12 11.47
C ALA A 398 27.61 3.63 10.02
N LEU A 399 28.12 4.83 9.73
CA LEU A 399 28.08 5.46 8.40
C LEU A 399 29.38 5.28 7.60
N ASN A 400 30.41 4.65 8.18
CA ASN A 400 31.77 4.57 7.61
C ASN A 400 32.34 5.95 7.22
N ALA A 401 32.04 6.98 8.01
CA ALA A 401 32.53 8.33 7.82
C ALA A 401 33.84 8.54 8.59
N SER A 402 34.78 9.30 8.02
CA SER A 402 36.02 9.67 8.69
C SER A 402 35.82 10.82 9.67
N GLU A 403 36.72 10.96 10.65
CA GLU A 403 36.65 12.08 11.59
C GLU A 403 36.82 13.45 10.89
N GLU A 404 37.61 13.50 9.81
CA GLU A 404 37.83 14.71 9.00
C GLU A 404 36.55 15.22 8.33
N ALA A 405 35.64 14.31 7.95
CA ALA A 405 34.34 14.67 7.39
C ALA A 405 33.42 15.40 8.39
N SER A 406 33.77 15.39 9.68
CA SER A 406 33.04 16.03 10.77
C SER A 406 33.85 17.10 11.51
N SER A 407 34.64 17.89 10.76
CA SER A 407 35.55 18.91 11.32
C SER A 407 34.88 19.93 12.26
N GLU A 408 33.59 20.22 12.03
CA GLU A 408 32.74 21.11 12.84
C GLU A 408 31.97 20.38 13.97
N GLY A 409 32.09 19.06 14.09
CA GLY A 409 31.38 18.25 15.08
C GLY A 409 29.97 17.82 14.69
N TYR A 410 29.66 17.79 13.39
CA TYR A 410 28.44 17.22 12.80
C TYR A 410 28.75 16.61 11.43
N LEU A 411 27.84 15.83 10.86
CA LEU A 411 27.99 15.22 9.53
C LEU A 411 26.72 15.45 8.70
N ILE A 412 26.87 15.79 7.43
CA ILE A 412 25.76 15.90 6.47
C ILE A 412 25.71 14.59 5.68
N ASP A 413 24.51 14.03 5.53
CA ASP A 413 24.29 12.83 4.74
C ASP A 413 24.57 13.10 3.24
N GLU A 414 25.31 12.20 2.59
CA GLU A 414 25.71 12.35 1.19
C GLU A 414 24.54 12.16 0.22
N GLU A 415 23.59 11.28 0.55
CA GLU A 415 22.44 10.96 -0.31
C GLU A 415 21.34 12.01 -0.15
N PHE A 416 21.10 12.47 1.07
CA PHE A 416 20.10 13.47 1.39
C PHE A 416 20.69 14.59 2.25
N PRO A 417 21.21 15.69 1.66
CA PRO A 417 21.83 16.80 2.40
C PRO A 417 20.92 17.48 3.45
N SER A 418 19.61 17.24 3.39
CA SER A 418 18.66 17.65 4.43
C SER A 418 18.68 16.78 5.69
N VAL A 419 19.48 15.71 5.74
CA VAL A 419 19.69 14.85 6.90
C VAL A 419 21.05 15.19 7.50
N VAL A 420 21.04 15.63 8.75
CA VAL A 420 22.23 16.11 9.46
C VAL A 420 22.41 15.32 10.75
N PHE A 421 23.53 14.63 10.88
CA PHE A 421 23.89 13.88 12.08
C PHE A 421 24.61 14.76 13.08
N LEU A 422 24.14 14.76 14.32
CA LEU A 422 24.60 15.63 15.41
C LEU A 422 25.17 14.80 16.57
N PRO A 423 25.98 15.41 17.45
CA PRO A 423 26.48 14.74 18.64
C PRO A 423 25.41 14.65 19.74
N GLU A 424 25.64 13.74 20.69
CA GLU A 424 24.69 13.40 21.76
C GLU A 424 24.39 14.54 22.74
N ASN A 425 25.15 15.63 22.71
CA ASN A 425 24.99 16.82 23.53
C ASN A 425 24.31 17.99 22.80
N ALA A 426 23.75 17.77 21.60
CA ALA A 426 23.04 18.80 20.88
C ALA A 426 21.71 19.19 21.56
N THR A 427 21.45 20.49 21.66
CA THR A 427 20.20 21.08 22.16
C THR A 427 19.53 21.90 21.05
N PHE A 428 18.20 22.02 21.13
CA PHE A 428 17.38 22.60 20.06
C PHE A 428 16.50 23.71 20.61
N SER A 429 16.59 24.90 20.00
CA SER A 429 15.72 26.04 20.27
C SER A 429 14.99 26.45 18.99
N LEU A 430 13.66 26.34 19.02
CA LEU A 430 12.78 26.90 18.01
C LEU A 430 12.69 28.43 18.12
N ARG A 431 12.85 28.98 19.33
CA ARG A 431 12.77 30.43 19.58
C ARG A 431 13.93 31.18 18.94
N GLU A 432 15.14 30.67 19.17
CA GLU A 432 16.35 31.20 18.57
C GLU A 432 16.58 30.64 17.16
N GLN A 433 15.74 29.68 16.75
CA GLN A 433 15.87 28.93 15.51
C GLN A 433 17.29 28.37 15.32
N ARG A 434 17.81 27.75 16.39
CA ARG A 434 19.20 27.34 16.50
C ARG A 434 19.33 25.98 17.17
N ILE A 435 20.36 25.26 16.74
CA ILE A 435 20.83 24.02 17.34
C ILE A 435 22.23 24.30 17.87
N THR A 436 22.53 23.91 19.10
CA THR A 436 23.84 24.15 19.72
C THR A 436 24.41 22.89 20.35
N TRP A 437 25.73 22.75 20.33
CA TRP A 437 26.44 21.65 21.01
C TRP A 437 27.87 22.08 21.35
N GLU A 438 28.52 21.32 22.23
CA GLU A 438 29.94 21.50 22.53
C GLU A 438 30.77 20.48 21.74
N PHE A 439 31.84 20.93 21.07
CA PHE A 439 32.77 20.07 20.35
C PHE A 439 34.20 20.56 20.54
N LYS A 440 35.09 19.68 21.03
CA LYS A 440 36.51 20.00 21.32
C LYS A 440 36.69 21.23 22.23
N GLY A 441 35.78 21.44 23.18
CA GLY A 441 35.82 22.56 24.12
C GLY A 441 35.29 23.89 23.56
N GLU A 442 34.79 23.90 22.33
CA GLU A 442 34.15 25.08 21.71
C GLU A 442 32.64 24.87 21.56
N GLN A 443 31.85 25.92 21.80
CA GLN A 443 30.43 25.93 21.48
C GLN A 443 30.26 26.07 19.95
N LYS A 444 29.54 25.13 19.34
CA LYS A 444 29.17 25.14 17.92
C LYS A 444 27.66 25.32 17.76
N SER A 445 27.23 25.76 16.59
CA SER A 445 25.81 25.97 16.31
C SER A 445 25.44 25.84 14.84
N LEU A 446 24.19 25.44 14.57
CA LEU A 446 23.54 25.48 13.26
C LEU A 446 22.20 26.22 13.34
N HIS A 447 21.75 26.75 12.22
CA HIS A 447 20.36 27.17 12.09
C HIS A 447 19.43 25.96 12.04
N LEU A 448 18.28 26.08 12.71
CA LEU A 448 17.18 25.13 12.64
C LEU A 448 16.31 25.45 11.41
N ILE A 449 16.45 24.67 10.36
CA ILE A 449 15.83 24.94 9.05
C ILE A 449 14.66 23.97 8.85
N PRO A 450 13.51 24.43 8.31
CA PRO A 450 12.44 23.55 7.82
C PRO A 450 12.97 22.49 6.83
N ASP A 451 12.25 21.38 6.71
CA ASP A 451 12.59 20.24 5.83
C ASP A 451 13.90 19.50 6.14
N ASN A 452 14.75 20.02 7.04
CA ASN A 452 15.90 19.29 7.57
C ASN A 452 15.49 18.36 8.72
N ALA A 453 16.15 17.20 8.77
CA ALA A 453 16.07 16.25 9.86
C ALA A 453 17.42 16.12 10.56
N TYR A 454 17.40 16.33 11.87
CA TYR A 454 18.58 16.31 12.71
C TYR A 454 18.60 15.02 13.52
N VAL A 455 19.62 14.19 13.34
CA VAL A 455 19.69 12.82 13.85
C VAL A 455 20.75 12.71 14.94
N LEU A 456 20.33 12.34 16.15
CA LEU A 456 21.22 12.10 17.28
C LEU A 456 21.82 10.68 17.21
N PRO A 457 22.92 10.38 17.93
CA PRO A 457 23.57 9.07 17.88
C PRO A 457 22.70 7.91 18.36
N SER A 458 21.68 8.20 19.18
CA SER A 458 20.66 7.23 19.58
C SER A 458 19.69 6.83 18.46
N GLY A 459 19.82 7.46 17.27
CA GLY A 459 18.90 7.35 16.15
C GLY A 459 17.67 8.26 16.27
N TYR A 460 17.53 9.01 17.36
CA TYR A 460 16.41 9.93 17.57
C TYR A 460 16.49 11.10 16.59
N LYS A 461 15.36 11.44 15.98
CA LYS A 461 15.24 12.44 14.90
C LYS A 461 14.49 13.65 15.42
N VAL A 462 14.97 14.85 15.13
CA VAL A 462 14.33 16.12 15.44
C VAL A 462 14.11 16.90 14.14
N GLU A 463 12.90 17.37 13.88
CA GLU A 463 12.51 18.15 12.71
C GLU A 463 11.70 19.37 13.13
N MET A 464 11.84 20.49 12.42
CA MET A 464 10.98 21.67 12.57
C MET A 464 9.81 21.57 11.58
N LYS A 465 8.57 21.48 12.07
CA LYS A 465 7.38 21.24 11.23
C LYS A 465 6.15 22.03 11.68
N VAL A 466 5.31 22.35 10.70
CA VAL A 466 3.90 22.72 10.91
C VAL A 466 3.08 21.44 10.82
N THR A 467 2.35 21.10 11.89
CA THR A 467 1.64 19.81 11.98
C THR A 467 0.14 19.91 11.68
N GLU A 468 -0.39 21.12 11.60
CA GLU A 468 -1.77 21.46 11.26
C GLU A 468 -1.72 22.59 10.23
N ASN A 469 -2.58 22.58 9.19
CA ASN A 469 -2.50 23.52 8.05
C ASN A 469 -2.36 25.01 8.46
N ASP A 470 -2.92 25.42 9.61
CA ASP A 470 -2.84 26.78 10.16
C ASP A 470 -2.24 26.81 11.59
N GLY A 471 -1.47 25.79 11.97
CA GLY A 471 -0.87 25.65 13.30
C GLY A 471 0.51 26.32 13.43
N PRO A 472 1.00 26.55 14.67
CA PRO A 472 2.35 27.06 14.87
C PRO A 472 3.41 26.03 14.49
N TRP A 473 4.61 26.51 14.17
CA TRP A 473 5.80 25.67 14.04
C TRP A 473 6.12 24.97 15.36
N LYS A 474 6.61 23.74 15.26
CA LYS A 474 6.95 22.87 16.40
C LYS A 474 8.23 22.08 16.13
N LEU A 475 8.92 21.72 17.21
CA LEU A 475 9.92 20.65 17.18
C LEU A 475 9.21 19.30 17.27
N VAL A 476 9.38 18.46 16.26
CA VAL A 476 8.84 17.10 16.20
C VAL A 476 9.98 16.11 16.41
N GLY A 477 9.86 15.28 17.45
CA GLY A 477 10.78 14.20 17.73
C GLY A 477 10.26 12.87 17.22
N THR A 478 11.09 12.05 16.60
CA THR A 478 10.72 10.69 16.17
C THR A 478 11.78 9.69 16.64
N VAL A 479 11.36 8.59 17.24
CA VAL A 479 12.28 7.60 17.81
C VAL A 479 13.14 6.92 16.73
N GLY A 480 14.34 6.47 17.15
CA GLY A 480 15.26 5.76 16.25
C GLY A 480 14.79 4.36 15.86
N GLU A 481 14.15 3.63 16.77
CA GLU A 481 13.74 2.23 16.57
C GLU A 481 12.34 2.11 15.97
N GLY A 482 12.22 1.41 14.84
CA GLY A 482 10.93 1.09 14.21
C GLY A 482 10.30 -0.21 14.73
N PHE A 483 8.97 -0.27 14.69
CA PHE A 483 8.18 -1.43 15.12
C PHE A 483 7.31 -1.91 13.97
N LEU A 484 7.56 -3.11 13.44
CA LEU A 484 6.70 -3.68 12.39
C LEU A 484 5.42 -4.26 13.00
N CYS A 485 4.29 -3.63 12.68
CA CYS A 485 2.96 -4.12 12.98
C CYS A 485 2.37 -4.81 11.75
N HIS A 486 1.97 -6.07 11.91
CA HIS A 486 1.44 -6.96 10.88
C HIS A 486 -0.06 -7.16 11.08
N LYS A 487 -0.88 -7.09 10.03
CA LYS A 487 -2.34 -7.25 10.07
C LYS A 487 -2.80 -8.26 9.02
N PRO A 488 -2.66 -9.57 9.30
CA PRO A 488 -3.07 -10.63 8.40
C PRO A 488 -4.56 -10.98 8.56
N CYS A 489 -5.04 -11.89 7.71
CA CYS A 489 -6.32 -12.61 7.87
C CYS A 489 -7.52 -11.71 8.16
N THR A 490 -7.56 -10.52 7.55
CA THR A 490 -8.54 -9.49 7.85
C THR A 490 -9.59 -9.42 6.74
N VAL A 491 -10.81 -9.83 7.06
CA VAL A 491 -11.95 -9.84 6.11
C VAL A 491 -12.24 -8.45 5.53
N SER A 492 -12.93 -8.40 4.39
CA SER A 492 -13.33 -7.15 3.74
C SER A 492 -14.12 -6.24 4.69
N GLY A 493 -13.57 -5.06 4.97
CA GLY A 493 -14.11 -4.07 5.92
C GLY A 493 -13.62 -4.22 7.37
N GLY A 494 -12.72 -5.18 7.66
CA GLY A 494 -11.97 -5.24 8.92
C GLY A 494 -10.77 -4.27 8.99
N GLY A 495 -10.59 -3.46 7.94
CA GLY A 495 -9.62 -2.37 7.89
C GLY A 495 -8.16 -2.83 7.76
N LYS A 496 -7.86 -3.78 6.87
CA LYS A 496 -6.50 -4.27 6.60
C LYS A 496 -5.52 -3.13 6.30
N SER A 497 -5.81 -2.31 5.28
CA SER A 497 -4.96 -1.18 4.87
C SER A 497 -4.96 0.00 5.85
N GLU A 498 -5.89 0.07 6.80
CA GLU A 498 -5.94 1.14 7.81
C GLU A 498 -4.70 1.16 8.71
N ILE A 499 -3.98 0.04 8.82
CA ILE A 499 -2.75 -0.04 9.62
C ILE A 499 -1.65 0.89 9.10
N SER A 500 -1.55 1.07 7.78
CA SER A 500 -0.54 1.90 7.11
C SER A 500 -1.04 3.30 6.75
N LYS A 501 -2.36 3.53 6.73
CA LYS A 501 -2.94 4.87 6.48
C LYS A 501 -2.50 5.91 7.53
N PRO A 502 -2.35 7.18 7.13
CA PRO A 502 -2.00 8.26 8.04
C PRO A 502 -3.15 8.54 9.02
N LEU A 503 -2.82 8.73 10.30
CA LEU A 503 -3.83 9.09 11.31
C LEU A 503 -4.20 10.58 11.23
N THR A 504 -3.38 11.40 10.58
CA THR A 504 -3.57 12.86 10.47
C THR A 504 -4.93 13.23 9.89
N ASP A 505 -5.43 12.45 8.93
CA ASP A 505 -6.69 12.73 8.25
C ASP A 505 -7.92 12.48 9.15
N ALA A 506 -7.75 11.71 10.22
CA ALA A 506 -8.79 11.44 11.23
C ALA A 506 -8.74 12.42 12.41
N ILE A 507 -7.71 13.27 12.51
CA ILE A 507 -7.58 14.26 13.58
C ILE A 507 -8.42 15.48 13.22
N VAL A 508 -9.26 15.90 14.16
CA VAL A 508 -10.02 17.15 14.05
C VAL A 508 -9.52 18.15 15.08
N SER A 509 -9.52 19.43 14.69
CA SER A 509 -9.16 20.53 15.57
C SER A 509 -10.41 21.11 16.22
N GLY A 510 -10.32 21.44 17.50
CA GLY A 510 -11.38 22.12 18.25
C GLY A 510 -10.79 23.07 19.29
N PRO A 511 -11.59 23.94 19.91
CA PRO A 511 -11.10 24.83 20.94
C PRO A 511 -10.74 24.07 22.22
N VAL A 512 -9.88 24.65 23.04
CA VAL A 512 -9.67 24.21 24.43
C VAL A 512 -10.81 24.76 25.29
N TYR A 513 -11.54 23.89 25.96
CA TYR A 513 -12.66 24.29 26.82
C TYR A 513 -12.29 24.41 28.30
N VAL A 514 -12.77 25.47 28.93
CA VAL A 514 -12.89 25.64 30.39
C VAL A 514 -14.37 25.73 30.77
N ALA A 515 -14.74 25.29 31.97
CA ALA A 515 -16.14 25.36 32.41
C ALA A 515 -16.42 26.72 33.04
N GLU A 516 -15.63 27.09 34.05
CA GLU A 516 -15.71 28.36 34.77
C GLU A 516 -14.29 28.87 34.97
N TRP A 517 -13.90 29.90 34.21
CA TRP A 517 -12.50 30.35 34.11
C TRP A 517 -11.86 30.61 35.47
N GLU A 518 -12.50 31.39 36.33
CA GLU A 518 -11.94 31.79 37.62
C GLU A 518 -11.74 30.57 38.55
N LYS A 519 -12.70 29.64 38.56
CA LYS A 519 -12.62 28.43 39.40
C LYS A 519 -11.59 27.45 38.86
N ASP A 520 -11.60 27.20 37.56
CA ASP A 520 -10.68 26.25 36.92
C ASP A 520 -9.23 26.76 37.01
N LEU A 521 -9.00 28.08 36.88
CA LEU A 521 -7.67 28.69 37.11
C LEU A 521 -7.23 28.57 38.58
N ALA A 522 -8.12 28.78 39.54
CA ALA A 522 -7.80 28.63 40.96
C ALA A 522 -7.36 27.20 41.30
N LEU A 523 -8.10 26.18 40.82
CA LEU A 523 -7.70 24.78 40.99
C LEU A 523 -6.39 24.48 40.27
N ALA A 524 -6.18 25.00 39.05
CA ALA A 524 -4.93 24.80 38.33
C ALA A 524 -3.73 25.37 39.11
N LYS A 525 -3.87 26.53 39.76
CA LYS A 525 -2.84 27.10 40.64
C LYS A 525 -2.53 26.20 41.84
N GLU A 526 -3.55 25.64 42.48
CA GLU A 526 -3.37 24.70 43.59
C GLU A 526 -2.57 23.48 43.14
N VAL A 527 -2.93 22.89 41.99
CA VAL A 527 -2.22 21.75 41.41
C VAL A 527 -0.77 22.14 41.08
N ILE A 528 -0.53 23.30 40.47
CA ILE A 528 0.83 23.75 40.11
C ILE A 528 1.70 23.98 41.35
N GLY A 529 1.14 24.57 42.41
CA GLY A 529 1.84 24.93 43.64
C GLY A 529 1.99 23.82 44.68
N ARG A 530 1.34 22.67 44.48
CA ARG A 530 1.36 21.54 45.42
C ARG A 530 2.76 20.92 45.54
N ASP A 531 3.13 20.51 46.78
CA ASP A 531 4.25 19.60 47.01
C ASP A 531 3.86 18.15 46.69
N TYR A 532 4.68 17.50 45.88
CA TYR A 532 4.46 16.14 45.37
C TYR A 532 5.37 15.11 46.04
N SER A 533 6.18 15.51 47.02
CA SER A 533 7.19 14.66 47.66
C SER A 533 6.61 13.37 48.26
N ASP A 534 5.38 13.41 48.77
CA ASP A 534 4.67 12.32 49.46
C ASP A 534 4.00 11.27 48.54
N ARG A 535 4.02 11.48 47.22
CA ARG A 535 3.18 10.71 46.27
C ARG A 535 3.54 9.24 46.10
N PHE A 536 4.79 8.84 46.30
CA PHE A 536 5.25 7.48 45.94
C PHE A 536 4.99 6.46 47.04
N LEU A 537 4.63 5.24 46.66
CA LEU A 537 4.56 4.08 47.57
C LEU A 537 5.93 3.75 48.19
N ASP A 538 7.02 3.94 47.44
CA ASP A 538 8.40 3.72 47.88
C ASP A 538 9.01 5.03 48.41
N PRO A 539 9.24 5.17 49.73
CA PRO A 539 9.76 6.39 50.32
C PRO A 539 11.16 6.78 49.83
N LYS A 540 11.96 5.82 49.35
CA LYS A 540 13.30 6.11 48.81
C LYS A 540 13.24 6.93 47.52
N LYS A 541 12.09 6.95 46.84
CA LYS A 541 11.87 7.75 45.62
C LYS A 541 11.42 9.19 45.90
N HIS A 542 11.08 9.54 47.14
CA HIS A 542 10.63 10.88 47.53
C HIS A 542 11.70 11.93 47.26
N ASN A 543 12.97 11.66 47.63
CA ASN A 543 14.07 12.62 47.48
C ASN A 543 14.68 12.70 46.06
N LEU A 544 14.46 11.70 45.20
CA LEU A 544 15.07 11.62 43.87
C LEU A 544 14.32 12.43 42.80
N ARG A 545 13.10 12.92 43.07
CA ARG A 545 12.20 13.47 42.03
C ARG A 545 11.31 14.62 42.53
N ASN A 546 11.88 15.62 43.20
CA ASN A 546 11.11 16.76 43.76
C ASN A 546 11.09 18.04 42.90
N ARG A 547 11.22 17.92 41.57
CA ARG A 547 11.08 19.05 40.64
C ARG A 547 9.65 19.59 40.68
N THR A 548 9.45 20.90 40.74
CA THR A 548 8.10 21.51 40.67
C THR A 548 7.49 21.34 39.27
N ILE A 549 6.20 21.60 39.09
CA ILE A 549 5.56 21.42 37.77
C ILE A 549 6.22 22.33 36.72
N LEU A 550 6.42 23.61 37.03
CA LEU A 550 6.89 24.61 36.07
C LEU A 550 8.41 24.62 35.85
N ASP A 551 9.17 23.86 36.63
CA ASP A 551 10.62 23.68 36.48
C ASP A 551 11.03 23.35 35.02
N PRO A 552 11.93 24.13 34.38
CA PRO A 552 12.33 23.91 32.99
C PRO A 552 12.93 22.50 32.74
N ASP A 553 13.58 21.90 33.74
CA ASP A 553 14.15 20.55 33.64
C ASP A 553 13.09 19.45 33.79
N ARG A 554 11.83 19.83 34.02
CA ARG A 554 10.69 18.90 34.09
C ARG A 554 9.92 18.91 32.78
N SER A 555 10.03 17.82 32.01
CA SER A 555 9.31 17.69 30.73
C SER A 555 7.79 17.64 30.88
N LEU A 556 7.06 18.08 29.85
CA LEU A 556 5.59 17.98 29.81
C LEU A 556 5.10 16.54 30.03
N GLY A 557 5.72 15.57 29.35
CA GLY A 557 5.37 14.15 29.52
C GLY A 557 5.52 13.65 30.97
N SER A 558 6.49 14.18 31.72
CA SER A 558 6.63 13.85 33.15
C SER A 558 5.55 14.48 34.04
N VAL A 559 4.98 15.62 33.62
CA VAL A 559 3.81 16.24 34.28
C VAL A 559 2.54 15.46 33.93
N ILE A 560 2.38 15.02 32.67
CA ILE A 560 1.29 14.09 32.28
C ILE A 560 1.35 12.83 33.15
N LYS A 561 2.54 12.24 33.33
CA LYS A 561 2.73 11.08 34.21
C LYS A 561 2.36 11.39 35.67
N LEU A 562 2.74 12.57 36.18
CA LEU A 562 2.40 12.99 37.54
C LEU A 562 0.89 13.06 37.78
N LEU A 563 0.15 13.55 36.79
CA LEU A 563 -1.29 13.81 36.90
C LEU A 563 -2.17 12.63 36.43
N THR A 564 -1.55 11.49 36.15
CA THR A 564 -2.22 10.24 35.77
C THR A 564 -2.17 9.26 36.94
N PRO A 565 -3.32 8.77 37.45
CA PRO A 565 -3.35 7.78 38.53
C PRO A 565 -2.50 6.53 38.22
N SER A 566 -1.87 5.96 39.25
CA SER A 566 -1.03 4.76 39.12
C SER A 566 -0.96 3.98 40.43
N HIS A 567 -1.73 2.88 40.52
CA HIS A 567 -1.73 1.99 41.69
C HIS A 567 -0.40 1.26 41.96
N THR A 568 0.52 1.25 40.99
CA THR A 568 1.84 0.62 41.15
C THR A 568 2.94 1.60 41.54
N LEU A 569 2.70 2.91 41.43
CA LEU A 569 3.68 3.95 41.73
C LEU A 569 3.25 4.84 42.89
N TYR A 570 1.96 5.15 42.99
CA TYR A 570 1.43 6.18 43.86
C TYR A 570 0.62 5.62 45.03
N THR A 571 0.62 6.36 46.14
CA THR A 571 -0.22 6.08 47.31
C THR A 571 -1.70 6.21 46.95
N ASP A 572 -2.57 5.47 47.63
CA ASP A 572 -4.01 5.53 47.39
C ASP A 572 -4.55 6.95 47.63
N THR A 573 -4.11 7.62 48.71
CA THR A 573 -4.47 9.02 48.99
C THR A 573 -4.10 9.98 47.85
N PHE A 574 -2.96 9.77 47.19
CA PHE A 574 -2.56 10.59 46.04
C PHE A 574 -3.40 10.26 44.80
N ASN A 575 -3.70 8.99 44.55
CA ASN A 575 -4.58 8.58 43.45
C ASN A 575 -6.00 9.15 43.63
N ASP A 576 -6.58 9.07 44.83
CA ASP A 576 -7.89 9.64 45.16
C ASP A 576 -7.91 11.16 44.92
N TRP A 577 -6.86 11.87 45.36
CA TRP A 577 -6.72 13.29 45.07
C TRP A 577 -6.62 13.55 43.56
N LEU A 578 -5.81 12.78 42.82
CA LEU A 578 -5.72 12.91 41.36
C LEU A 578 -7.07 12.69 40.67
N GLU A 579 -7.87 11.74 41.13
CA GLU A 579 -9.21 11.46 40.56
C GLU A 579 -10.22 12.56 40.87
N SER A 580 -10.05 13.27 42.00
CA SER A 580 -10.89 14.43 42.34
C SER A 580 -10.69 15.65 41.42
N ILE A 581 -9.55 15.75 40.73
CA ILE A 581 -9.24 16.87 39.84
C ILE A 581 -9.98 16.69 38.51
N PRO A 582 -10.82 17.66 38.08
CA PRO A 582 -11.50 17.58 36.79
C PRO A 582 -10.50 17.49 35.63
N GLN A 583 -10.81 16.66 34.61
CA GLN A 583 -9.91 16.46 33.47
C GLN A 583 -9.54 17.77 32.75
N ARG A 584 -10.52 18.67 32.57
CA ARG A 584 -10.28 20.01 31.97
C ARG A 584 -9.25 20.85 32.74
N VAL A 585 -9.17 20.70 34.07
CA VAL A 585 -8.18 21.39 34.91
C VAL A 585 -6.80 20.76 34.72
N LYS A 586 -6.71 19.42 34.65
CA LYS A 586 -5.45 18.74 34.29
C LYS A 586 -4.95 19.22 32.93
N ASP A 587 -5.84 19.33 31.95
CA ASP A 587 -5.51 19.83 30.62
C ASP A 587 -5.01 21.29 30.66
N LEU A 588 -5.66 22.16 31.47
CA LEU A 588 -5.21 23.54 31.69
C LEU A 588 -3.80 23.59 32.30
N VAL A 589 -3.50 22.78 33.33
CA VAL A 589 -2.16 22.69 33.93
C VAL A 589 -1.11 22.26 32.90
N LEU A 590 -1.44 21.31 32.02
CA LEU A 590 -0.55 20.86 30.95
C LEU A 590 -0.30 21.96 29.90
N ILE A 591 -1.34 22.74 29.58
CA ILE A 591 -1.23 23.90 28.66
C ILE A 591 -0.35 24.98 29.27
N ILE A 592 -0.56 25.31 30.54
CA ILE A 592 0.27 26.28 31.28
C ILE A 592 1.71 25.81 31.28
N LYS A 593 1.97 24.55 31.67
CA LYS A 593 3.33 23.99 31.63
C LYS A 593 3.97 24.09 30.25
N ARG A 594 3.20 23.80 29.20
CA ARG A 594 3.70 23.80 27.82
C ARG A 594 4.14 25.19 27.35
N ARG A 595 3.47 26.25 27.81
CA ARG A 595 3.74 27.62 27.39
C ARG A 595 4.67 28.37 28.35
N TYR A 596 4.70 27.96 29.62
CA TYR A 596 5.44 28.64 30.68
C TYR A 596 6.88 28.97 30.28
N ARG A 597 7.29 30.20 30.59
CA ARG A 597 8.67 30.63 30.47
C ARG A 597 9.22 31.08 31.82
N PRO A 598 10.48 30.76 32.16
CA PRO A 598 11.08 31.12 33.45
C PRO A 598 11.05 32.63 33.74
N ASP A 599 11.19 33.46 32.70
CA ASP A 599 11.16 34.93 32.79
C ASP A 599 9.79 35.48 33.22
N TRP A 600 8.71 34.72 33.08
CA TRP A 600 7.38 35.14 33.54
C TRP A 600 7.19 35.00 35.04
N GLY A 601 8.01 34.19 35.74
CA GLY A 601 7.86 33.99 37.18
C GLY A 601 6.46 33.54 37.56
N LEU A 602 5.74 34.35 38.34
CA LEU A 602 4.34 34.11 38.74
C LEU A 602 3.31 34.86 37.87
N ASP A 603 3.74 35.73 36.95
CA ASP A 603 2.86 36.58 36.13
C ASP A 603 2.22 35.86 34.93
N TRP A 604 2.54 34.58 34.72
CA TRP A 604 2.01 33.77 33.61
C TRP A 604 0.48 33.74 33.55
N GLU A 605 -0.21 33.98 34.67
CA GLU A 605 -1.68 33.99 34.75
C GLU A 605 -2.32 35.02 33.84
N LYS A 606 -1.67 36.18 33.64
CA LYS A 606 -2.21 37.29 32.85
C LYS A 606 -2.27 36.99 31.35
N LEU A 607 -1.53 35.97 30.93
CA LEU A 607 -1.48 35.52 29.55
C LEU A 607 -2.62 34.57 29.21
N PHE A 608 -3.38 34.07 30.18
CA PHE A 608 -4.51 33.19 29.93
C PHE A 608 -5.83 33.90 30.22
N SER A 609 -6.82 33.71 29.35
CA SER A 609 -8.12 34.37 29.46
C SER A 609 -9.22 33.62 28.71
N VAL A 610 -10.45 34.11 28.85
CA VAL A 610 -11.59 33.78 28.00
C VAL A 610 -12.25 35.07 27.53
N ASP A 611 -12.94 35.04 26.38
CA ASP A 611 -13.73 36.20 25.95
C ASP A 611 -14.93 36.44 26.87
N SER A 612 -15.47 37.65 26.82
CA SER A 612 -16.84 37.93 27.28
C SER A 612 -17.78 37.91 26.08
N VAL A 613 -18.71 36.96 26.05
CA VAL A 613 -19.75 36.86 25.01
C VAL A 613 -21.08 37.19 25.64
N ASN A 614 -21.74 38.24 25.16
CA ASN A 614 -22.98 38.77 25.74
C ASN A 614 -22.89 39.09 27.25
N GLY A 615 -21.72 39.53 27.71
CA GLY A 615 -21.48 39.87 29.12
C GLY A 615 -21.21 38.68 30.04
N GLN A 616 -21.07 37.47 29.49
CA GLN A 616 -20.73 36.26 30.24
C GLN A 616 -19.37 35.71 29.78
N PRO A 617 -18.54 35.17 30.70
CA PRO A 617 -17.32 34.48 30.31
C PRO A 617 -17.62 33.33 29.34
N ALA A 618 -16.91 33.31 28.22
CA ALA A 618 -16.96 32.21 27.27
C ALA A 618 -16.19 31.00 27.79
N ASN A 619 -16.34 29.88 27.09
CA ASN A 619 -15.70 28.62 27.47
C ASN A 619 -14.41 28.33 26.68
N GLU A 620 -14.06 29.14 25.67
CA GLU A 620 -12.88 28.93 24.84
C GLU A 620 -11.65 29.61 25.47
N LEU A 621 -10.67 28.81 25.87
CA LEU A 621 -9.43 29.30 26.46
C LEU A 621 -8.57 30.03 25.43
N ARG A 622 -8.04 31.18 25.83
CA ARG A 622 -7.08 31.98 25.07
C ARG A 622 -5.72 32.03 25.75
N PHE A 623 -4.69 32.20 24.93
CA PHE A 623 -3.34 32.53 25.37
C PHE A 623 -2.84 33.75 24.62
N ASP A 624 -2.45 34.79 25.35
CA ASP A 624 -1.99 36.09 24.83
C ASP A 624 -2.96 36.69 23.81
N GLY A 625 -4.26 36.57 24.10
CA GLY A 625 -5.32 37.03 23.21
C GLY A 625 -5.70 36.06 22.09
N ASP A 626 -4.93 35.01 21.80
CA ASP A 626 -5.22 34.05 20.73
C ASP A 626 -6.01 32.83 21.22
N LYS A 627 -6.93 32.33 20.40
CA LYS A 627 -7.69 31.11 20.70
C LYS A 627 -6.79 29.89 20.72
N LEU A 628 -6.89 29.08 21.77
CA LEU A 628 -6.17 27.82 21.85
C LEU A 628 -6.93 26.70 21.14
N ILE A 629 -6.18 25.96 20.33
CA ILE A 629 -6.67 24.80 19.59
C ILE A 629 -6.14 23.53 20.25
N THR A 630 -7.00 22.52 20.36
CA THR A 630 -6.65 21.15 20.70
C THR A 630 -6.96 20.21 19.56
N ARG A 631 -6.21 19.11 19.51
CA ARG A 631 -6.46 18.01 18.59
C ARG A 631 -7.35 16.98 19.26
N LEU A 632 -8.33 16.48 18.51
CA LEU A 632 -9.32 15.52 18.95
C LEU A 632 -9.31 14.35 17.97
N LEU A 633 -9.56 13.14 18.49
CA LEU A 633 -9.83 11.96 17.68
C LEU A 633 -11.25 11.47 17.95
N ARG A 634 -11.98 11.11 16.90
CA ARG A 634 -13.27 10.44 17.05
C ARG A 634 -13.06 8.98 17.41
N VAL A 635 -13.68 8.53 18.50
CA VAL A 635 -13.68 7.12 18.93
C VAL A 635 -15.13 6.63 19.01
N GLY A 636 -15.65 6.25 17.83
CA GLY A 636 -17.02 5.79 17.67
C GLY A 636 -18.08 6.90 17.83
N PHE A 637 -19.31 6.45 18.04
CA PHE A 637 -20.50 7.29 18.20
C PHE A 637 -21.20 6.93 19.51
N ASP A 638 -22.03 7.84 20.04
CA ASP A 638 -22.97 7.52 21.12
C ASP A 638 -24.25 6.84 20.57
N GLU A 639 -25.17 6.47 21.46
CA GLU A 639 -26.44 5.81 21.10
C GLU A 639 -27.33 6.66 20.17
N LYS A 640 -27.13 7.98 20.13
CA LYS A 640 -27.88 8.92 19.27
C LYS A 640 -27.15 9.22 17.95
N GLY A 641 -25.99 8.61 17.71
CA GLY A 641 -25.18 8.85 16.52
C GLY A 641 -24.30 10.10 16.60
N SER A 642 -24.18 10.73 17.77
CA SER A 642 -23.29 11.88 17.97
C SER A 642 -21.82 11.44 18.07
N TRP A 643 -20.91 12.29 17.63
CA TRP A 643 -19.48 11.99 17.67
C TRP A 643 -18.95 11.95 19.09
N ARG A 644 -18.18 10.90 19.41
CA ARG A 644 -17.41 10.84 20.67
C ARG A 644 -15.99 11.29 20.42
N LEU A 645 -15.69 12.54 20.79
CA LEU A 645 -14.39 13.18 20.57
C LEU A 645 -13.54 13.14 21.82
N PHE A 646 -12.27 12.75 21.68
CA PHE A 646 -11.31 12.66 22.77
C PHE A 646 -10.06 13.48 22.46
N ALA A 647 -9.64 14.30 23.42
CA ALA A 647 -8.43 15.12 23.29
C ALA A 647 -7.18 14.24 23.22
N LEU A 648 -6.37 14.47 22.19
CA LEU A 648 -5.05 13.90 22.10
C LEU A 648 -4.12 14.61 23.08
N ARG A 649 -3.16 13.86 23.62
CA ARG A 649 -2.12 14.43 24.48
C ARG A 649 -1.40 15.57 23.77
N LYS A 650 -1.02 16.59 24.52
CA LYS A 650 -0.36 17.78 23.97
C LYS A 650 1.03 17.51 23.39
N ASP A 651 1.67 16.42 23.81
CA ASP A 651 2.94 15.93 23.27
C ASP A 651 2.81 14.82 22.21
N PHE A 652 1.58 14.47 21.79
CA PHE A 652 1.36 13.43 20.78
C PHE A 652 1.59 13.97 19.37
N ILE A 653 2.31 13.23 18.53
CA ILE A 653 2.30 13.37 17.07
C ILE A 653 1.99 11.99 16.51
N PRO A 654 1.14 11.85 15.48
CA PRO A 654 0.97 10.58 14.78
C PRO A 654 2.31 9.94 14.45
N ALA A 655 2.45 8.65 14.75
CA ALA A 655 3.65 7.91 14.44
C ALA A 655 3.97 8.01 12.94
N ASN A 656 5.24 8.21 12.61
CA ASN A 656 5.70 8.07 11.24
C ASN A 656 5.59 6.59 10.84
N LYS A 657 4.93 6.31 9.71
CA LYS A 657 4.68 4.94 9.22
C LYS A 657 5.36 4.74 7.88
N ILE A 658 6.10 3.64 7.75
CA ILE A 658 6.60 3.14 6.47
C ILE A 658 5.76 1.93 6.08
N LEU A 659 5.08 2.00 4.94
CA LEU A 659 4.25 0.90 4.44
C LEU A 659 5.12 -0.33 4.19
N ALA A 660 4.81 -1.43 4.88
CA ALA A 660 5.53 -2.69 4.76
C ALA A 660 4.79 -3.72 3.93
N GLU A 661 3.45 -3.68 3.98
CA GLU A 661 2.52 -4.64 3.40
C GLU A 661 1.20 -3.93 3.12
N ASP A 662 0.43 -4.43 2.15
CA ASP A 662 -0.93 -3.93 1.89
C ASP A 662 -1.89 -5.04 1.50
N ASP A 663 -1.58 -5.87 0.49
CA ASP A 663 -2.51 -6.89 -0.02
C ASP A 663 -1.88 -8.23 -0.45
N ILE A 664 -0.71 -8.22 -1.08
CA ILE A 664 0.06 -9.42 -1.44
C ILE A 664 1.40 -9.37 -0.72
N THR A 665 1.53 -10.18 0.33
CA THR A 665 2.75 -10.25 1.14
C THR A 665 3.42 -11.60 0.96
N ALA A 666 4.72 -11.59 0.65
CA ALA A 666 5.61 -12.73 0.87
C ALA A 666 6.27 -12.61 2.25
N SER A 667 6.30 -13.69 3.02
CA SER A 667 6.95 -13.69 4.33
C SER A 667 7.79 -14.95 4.55
N THR A 668 8.69 -14.90 5.53
CA THR A 668 9.50 -16.04 5.98
C THR A 668 9.73 -15.96 7.49
N VAL A 669 9.98 -17.10 8.11
CA VAL A 669 10.31 -17.24 9.52
C VAL A 669 11.77 -17.68 9.65
N ALA A 670 12.60 -16.85 10.27
CA ALA A 670 14.03 -17.12 10.41
C ALA A 670 14.40 -17.43 11.89
N PRO A 671 15.26 -18.43 12.14
CA PRO A 671 15.79 -18.69 13.48
C PRO A 671 16.67 -17.53 13.96
N ILE A 672 16.41 -17.00 15.16
CA ILE A 672 17.12 -15.83 15.69
C ILE A 672 18.63 -16.08 15.81
N ARG A 673 19.02 -17.32 16.10
CA ARG A 673 20.44 -17.74 16.23
C ARG A 673 21.28 -17.55 14.95
N LEU A 674 20.63 -17.34 13.80
CA LEU A 674 21.30 -17.09 12.52
C LEU A 674 21.33 -15.60 12.15
N LEU A 675 20.71 -14.75 12.95
CA LEU A 675 20.53 -13.34 12.65
C LEU A 675 21.48 -12.48 13.48
N ASN A 676 21.82 -11.33 12.90
CA ASN A 676 22.47 -10.23 13.63
C ASN A 676 21.44 -9.50 14.53
N GLU A 677 21.83 -8.38 15.14
CA GLU A 677 20.95 -7.57 16.01
C GLU A 677 19.65 -7.13 15.29
N ILE A 678 18.52 -7.73 15.69
CA ILE A 678 17.16 -7.48 15.15
C ILE A 678 16.32 -6.52 16.01
N GLY A 679 16.93 -5.94 17.04
CA GLY A 679 16.33 -4.98 17.95
C GLY A 679 15.48 -5.63 19.05
N PRO A 680 14.91 -4.81 19.95
CA PRO A 680 14.16 -5.30 21.11
C PRO A 680 12.90 -6.07 20.70
N GLY A 681 12.56 -7.14 21.43
CA GLY A 681 11.30 -7.84 21.27
C GLY A 681 11.22 -9.09 22.15
N THR A 682 10.04 -9.71 22.23
CA THR A 682 9.81 -10.95 22.98
C THR A 682 10.04 -12.18 22.10
N PHE A 683 11.12 -12.16 21.31
CA PHE A 683 11.49 -13.24 20.42
C PHE A 683 12.12 -14.39 21.23
N LYS A 684 11.71 -15.64 20.96
CA LYS A 684 12.25 -16.84 21.62
C LYS A 684 13.19 -17.61 20.70
N GLU A 685 12.64 -18.17 19.63
CA GLU A 685 13.39 -19.07 18.73
C GLU A 685 13.47 -18.51 17.31
N SER A 686 12.42 -17.84 16.86
CA SER A 686 12.29 -17.34 15.50
C SER A 686 11.71 -15.93 15.44
N ALA A 687 11.90 -15.27 14.30
CA ALA A 687 11.30 -14.00 13.97
C ALA A 687 10.76 -14.03 12.53
N LYS A 688 9.61 -13.39 12.31
CA LYS A 688 8.96 -13.31 11.00
C LYS A 688 9.37 -12.03 10.26
N PHE A 689 9.61 -12.15 8.96
CA PHE A 689 9.98 -11.05 8.08
C PHE A 689 9.06 -11.03 6.86
N VAL A 690 8.74 -9.83 6.37
CA VAL A 690 7.75 -9.61 5.32
C VAL A 690 8.31 -8.77 4.17
N HIS A 691 7.70 -8.93 3.01
CA HIS A 691 7.93 -8.16 1.80
C HIS A 691 6.61 -8.00 1.03
N ASN A 692 6.25 -6.75 0.76
CA ASN A 692 5.15 -6.46 -0.16
C ASN A 692 5.57 -6.74 -1.60
N CYS A 693 4.90 -7.68 -2.25
CA CYS A 693 5.19 -8.09 -3.63
C CYS A 693 4.79 -7.03 -4.68
N GLU A 694 4.10 -5.96 -4.26
CA GLU A 694 3.53 -4.95 -5.13
C GLU A 694 4.33 -3.64 -5.06
N TYR A 695 4.54 -3.00 -6.21
CA TYR A 695 5.08 -1.64 -6.34
C TYR A 695 3.97 -0.57 -6.44
N ARG A 696 2.80 -0.97 -6.92
CA ARG A 696 1.59 -0.12 -7.00
C ARG A 696 0.39 -0.85 -6.41
N LEU A 697 -0.43 -0.13 -5.66
CA LEU A 697 -1.54 -0.66 -4.89
C LEU A 697 -2.86 -0.34 -5.60
N PHE A 698 -3.67 -1.36 -5.88
CA PHE A 698 -4.94 -1.19 -6.58
C PHE A 698 -6.06 -0.70 -5.65
N GLN A 699 -6.01 0.59 -5.32
CA GLN A 699 -6.88 1.22 -4.34
C GLN A 699 -8.32 1.33 -4.82
N ARG A 700 -9.26 1.27 -3.86
CA ARG A 700 -10.68 1.59 -4.07
C ARG A 700 -11.04 2.78 -3.16
N PRO A 701 -11.07 4.01 -3.70
CA PRO A 701 -11.27 5.20 -2.88
C PRO A 701 -12.76 5.46 -2.65
N ASP A 702 -13.37 4.73 -1.72
CA ASP A 702 -14.80 4.81 -1.42
C ASP A 702 -15.22 6.23 -0.96
N ASP A 703 -14.35 6.92 -0.22
CA ASP A 703 -14.64 8.25 0.35
C ASP A 703 -14.34 9.42 -0.59
N ALA A 704 -13.58 9.20 -1.67
CA ALA A 704 -13.14 10.27 -2.57
C ALA A 704 -14.27 10.86 -3.43
N ILE A 705 -15.43 10.21 -3.46
CA ILE A 705 -16.65 10.79 -4.02
C ILE A 705 -17.06 12.09 -3.30
N HIS A 706 -16.67 12.24 -2.04
CA HIS A 706 -16.83 13.45 -1.25
C HIS A 706 -15.61 14.37 -1.43
N ARG A 707 -15.80 15.41 -2.25
CA ARG A 707 -14.77 16.42 -2.58
C ARG A 707 -14.02 16.91 -1.34
N GLY A 708 -12.68 16.88 -1.40
CA GLY A 708 -11.77 17.35 -0.36
C GLY A 708 -11.65 16.48 0.88
N PHE A 709 -12.41 15.38 0.96
CA PHE A 709 -12.38 14.47 2.11
C PHE A 709 -11.15 13.54 2.04
N ASP A 710 -11.01 12.78 0.95
CA ASP A 710 -9.85 11.91 0.73
C ASP A 710 -8.73 12.66 0.00
N LYS A 711 -7.95 13.40 0.79
CA LYS A 711 -6.84 14.23 0.30
C LYS A 711 -5.76 13.41 -0.40
N GLN A 712 -5.52 12.18 0.04
CA GLN A 712 -4.49 11.32 -0.54
C GLN A 712 -4.93 10.84 -1.94
N THR A 713 -6.19 10.41 -2.09
CA THR A 713 -6.72 10.02 -3.39
C THR A 713 -6.74 11.19 -4.36
N GLU A 714 -7.22 12.37 -3.95
CA GLU A 714 -7.25 13.54 -4.84
C GLU A 714 -5.84 13.95 -5.30
N LYS A 715 -4.87 13.92 -4.38
CA LYS A 715 -3.46 14.16 -4.71
C LYS A 715 -2.90 13.12 -5.68
N ASP A 716 -3.21 11.84 -5.49
CA ASP A 716 -2.72 10.77 -6.35
C ASP A 716 -3.37 10.81 -7.73
N LEU A 717 -4.69 10.98 -7.81
CA LEU A 717 -5.44 11.07 -9.06
C LEU A 717 -5.07 12.31 -9.87
N ALA A 718 -4.68 13.42 -9.23
CA ALA A 718 -4.25 14.63 -9.93
C ALA A 718 -2.87 14.49 -10.62
N ARG A 719 -2.08 13.48 -10.25
CA ARG A 719 -0.74 13.29 -10.83
C ARG A 719 -0.78 12.72 -12.25
N PRO A 720 0.23 13.00 -13.08
CA PRO A 720 0.40 12.32 -14.36
C PRO A 720 0.88 10.88 -14.19
N GLY A 721 0.70 10.06 -15.23
CA GLY A 721 1.18 8.67 -15.30
C GLY A 721 0.33 7.65 -14.54
N ASN A 722 -0.91 7.99 -14.19
CA ASN A 722 -1.84 7.09 -13.52
C ASN A 722 -2.38 5.99 -14.45
N PHE A 723 -2.66 4.83 -13.84
CA PHE A 723 -3.54 3.81 -14.38
C PHE A 723 -4.86 3.88 -13.61
N ILE A 724 -5.96 4.16 -14.31
CA ILE A 724 -7.27 4.46 -13.72
C ILE A 724 -8.30 3.50 -14.30
N SER A 725 -9.27 3.09 -13.48
CA SER A 725 -10.39 2.26 -13.94
C SER A 725 -11.66 2.61 -13.18
N ASN A 726 -12.81 2.48 -13.85
CA ASN A 726 -14.14 2.72 -13.30
C ASN A 726 -14.38 4.17 -12.83
N PHE A 727 -13.87 5.13 -13.59
CA PHE A 727 -14.23 6.54 -13.49
C PHE A 727 -14.94 6.99 -14.76
N GLU A 728 -15.77 8.03 -14.64
CA GLU A 728 -16.30 8.73 -15.80
C GLU A 728 -15.18 9.43 -16.55
N CYS A 729 -15.27 9.39 -17.88
CA CYS A 729 -14.36 10.14 -18.74
C CYS A 729 -14.96 11.51 -19.00
N LEU A 730 -14.39 12.54 -18.39
CA LEU A 730 -14.89 13.90 -18.45
C LEU A 730 -14.17 14.69 -19.54
N SER A 731 -14.90 15.55 -20.23
CA SER A 731 -14.42 16.42 -21.30
C SER A 731 -13.91 17.77 -20.79
N VAL A 732 -13.30 18.56 -21.67
CA VAL A 732 -12.95 19.97 -21.39
C VAL A 732 -14.18 20.79 -20.97
N GLU A 733 -15.36 20.56 -21.56
CA GLU A 733 -16.56 21.31 -21.16
C GLU A 733 -17.03 20.90 -19.76
N ASP A 734 -16.92 19.62 -19.39
CA ASP A 734 -17.20 19.18 -18.03
C ASP A 734 -16.25 19.83 -17.01
N ALA A 735 -14.98 20.05 -17.38
CA ALA A 735 -14.03 20.80 -16.55
C ALA A 735 -14.48 22.25 -16.36
N LYS A 736 -14.84 22.94 -17.46
CA LYS A 736 -15.38 24.32 -17.42
C LYS A 736 -16.64 24.41 -16.57
N ASP A 737 -17.54 23.45 -16.69
CA ASP A 737 -18.76 23.38 -15.89
C ASP A 737 -18.47 23.15 -14.41
N GLN A 738 -17.50 22.29 -14.07
CA GLN A 738 -17.07 22.14 -12.69
C GLN A 738 -16.49 23.43 -12.12
N VAL A 739 -15.66 24.17 -12.87
CA VAL A 739 -15.10 25.46 -12.45
C VAL A 739 -16.20 26.52 -12.26
N ARG A 740 -17.19 26.57 -13.17
CA ARG A 740 -18.37 27.47 -13.05
C ARG A 740 -19.19 27.19 -11.79
N GLN A 741 -19.19 25.95 -11.29
CA GLN A 741 -19.82 25.59 -10.02
C GLN A 741 -18.91 25.91 -8.82
N THR A 742 -18.56 27.19 -8.66
CA THR A 742 -17.53 27.69 -7.73
C THR A 742 -17.64 27.12 -6.31
N LEU A 743 -18.84 27.10 -5.71
CA LEU A 743 -19.02 26.60 -4.33
C LEU A 743 -18.72 25.11 -4.16
N THR A 744 -18.92 24.30 -5.19
CA THR A 744 -18.55 22.87 -5.16
C THR A 744 -17.12 22.65 -5.59
N PHE A 745 -16.61 23.47 -6.50
CA PHE A 745 -15.23 23.45 -6.96
C PHE A 745 -14.25 23.75 -5.81
N GLU A 746 -14.54 24.74 -4.97
CA GLU A 746 -13.74 25.09 -3.79
C GLU A 746 -13.67 24.00 -2.72
N LYS A 747 -14.51 22.96 -2.82
CA LYS A 747 -14.45 21.81 -1.89
C LYS A 747 -13.37 20.80 -2.27
N TYR A 748 -12.88 20.79 -3.51
CA TYR A 748 -11.74 19.94 -3.87
C TYR A 748 -10.46 20.44 -3.19
N THR A 749 -9.52 19.53 -2.98
CA THR A 749 -8.15 19.90 -2.61
C THR A 749 -7.43 20.61 -3.75
N ASP A 750 -6.40 21.39 -3.42
CA ASP A 750 -5.60 22.14 -4.40
C ASP A 750 -5.13 21.27 -5.59
N PRO A 751 -4.55 20.07 -5.40
CA PRO A 751 -4.11 19.25 -6.53
C PRO A 751 -5.21 18.93 -7.54
N MET A 752 -6.43 18.62 -7.06
CA MET A 752 -7.55 18.30 -7.94
C MET A 752 -8.11 19.56 -8.61
N ARG A 753 -8.11 20.70 -7.89
CA ARG A 753 -8.49 22.00 -8.49
C ARG A 753 -7.54 22.41 -9.60
N ASP A 754 -6.24 22.29 -9.36
CA ASP A 754 -5.20 22.64 -10.32
C ASP A 754 -5.35 21.83 -11.61
N LEU A 755 -5.56 20.51 -11.50
CA LEU A 755 -5.85 19.66 -12.65
C LEU A 755 -7.09 20.11 -13.43
N ILE A 756 -8.21 20.35 -12.73
CA ILE A 756 -9.47 20.72 -13.38
C ILE A 756 -9.33 22.08 -14.08
N LEU A 757 -8.61 23.03 -13.47
CA LEU A 757 -8.31 24.32 -14.09
C LEU A 757 -7.46 24.15 -15.34
N GLU A 758 -6.35 23.41 -15.24
CA GLU A 758 -5.46 23.12 -16.37
C GLU A 758 -6.22 22.52 -17.57
N VAL A 759 -7.13 21.57 -17.30
CA VAL A 759 -7.96 20.95 -18.34
C VAL A 759 -9.00 21.92 -18.89
N SER A 760 -9.59 22.76 -18.04
CA SER A 760 -10.59 23.76 -18.47
C SER A 760 -10.02 24.84 -19.40
N GLU A 761 -8.71 25.07 -19.35
CA GLU A 761 -7.97 26.01 -20.19
C GLU A 761 -7.58 25.42 -21.55
N GLN A 762 -7.76 24.12 -21.75
CA GLN A 762 -7.44 23.47 -23.03
C GLN A 762 -8.43 23.87 -24.14
N GLU A 763 -7.91 24.00 -25.36
CA GLU A 763 -8.72 24.26 -26.56
C GLU A 763 -9.14 22.98 -27.28
N ASP A 764 -8.33 21.92 -27.19
CA ASP A 764 -8.59 20.64 -27.85
C ASP A 764 -9.73 19.89 -27.13
N PRO A 765 -10.89 19.68 -27.79
CA PRO A 765 -12.02 18.97 -27.19
C PRO A 765 -11.75 17.49 -26.91
N ASP A 766 -10.71 16.90 -27.52
CA ASP A 766 -10.29 15.51 -27.31
C ASP A 766 -9.36 15.33 -26.10
N ASN A 767 -9.20 16.38 -25.29
CA ASN A 767 -8.60 16.29 -23.97
C ASN A 767 -9.63 15.81 -22.93
N PHE A 768 -9.28 14.72 -22.25
CA PHE A 768 -10.12 14.12 -21.23
C PHE A 768 -9.44 14.13 -19.85
N PHE A 769 -10.24 14.05 -18.80
CA PHE A 769 -9.74 13.90 -17.43
C PHE A 769 -10.70 13.04 -16.61
N VAL A 770 -10.29 12.69 -15.39
CA VAL A 770 -11.16 12.11 -14.37
C VAL A 770 -11.15 12.95 -13.11
N SER A 771 -12.28 12.94 -12.39
CA SER A 771 -12.39 13.57 -11.08
C SER A 771 -12.67 12.52 -9.99
N SER A 772 -12.16 12.77 -8.78
CA SER A 772 -12.45 11.95 -7.58
C SER A 772 -13.96 11.82 -7.32
N ALA A 773 -14.74 12.85 -7.66
CA ALA A 773 -16.18 12.90 -7.44
C ALA A 773 -17.04 12.19 -8.49
N ASN A 774 -16.43 11.65 -9.56
CA ASN A 774 -17.15 11.12 -10.72
C ASN A 774 -16.75 9.66 -11.05
N PRO A 775 -17.11 8.67 -10.20
CA PRO A 775 -17.01 7.26 -10.56
C PRO A 775 -17.86 6.93 -11.80
N ARG A 776 -17.46 5.91 -12.56
CA ARG A 776 -18.18 5.43 -13.75
C ARG A 776 -19.64 5.12 -13.44
N MET A 777 -20.55 5.49 -14.32
CA MET A 777 -21.95 5.16 -14.29
C MET A 777 -22.19 3.76 -14.85
N VAL A 778 -22.81 2.90 -14.06
CA VAL A 778 -23.23 1.55 -14.42
C VAL A 778 -24.71 1.44 -14.10
N ASP A 779 -25.53 1.13 -15.11
CA ASP A 779 -26.99 1.09 -15.01
C ASP A 779 -27.60 2.37 -14.37
N GLY A 780 -27.06 3.53 -14.78
CA GLY A 780 -27.53 4.84 -14.32
C GLY A 780 -27.13 5.21 -12.89
N LYS A 781 -26.23 4.46 -12.23
CA LYS A 781 -25.71 4.77 -10.89
C LYS A 781 -24.19 4.79 -10.86
N PRO A 782 -23.55 5.64 -10.05
CA PRO A 782 -22.11 5.58 -9.85
C PRO A 782 -21.71 4.20 -9.31
N THR A 783 -20.68 3.61 -9.92
CA THR A 783 -20.09 2.36 -9.45
C THR A 783 -19.58 2.50 -8.02
N LYS A 784 -19.71 1.42 -7.25
CA LYS A 784 -19.13 1.28 -5.91
C LYS A 784 -17.71 0.70 -5.96
N ASN A 785 -17.08 0.67 -7.13
CA ASN A 785 -15.76 0.12 -7.34
C ASN A 785 -14.86 1.02 -8.22
N PRO A 786 -14.76 2.34 -7.95
CA PRO A 786 -13.74 3.18 -8.58
C PRO A 786 -12.34 2.65 -8.23
N ARG A 787 -11.39 2.72 -9.16
CA ARG A 787 -10.06 2.14 -8.97
C ARG A 787 -8.95 2.98 -9.59
N TYR A 788 -7.80 2.97 -8.94
CA TYR A 788 -6.55 3.46 -9.51
C TYR A 788 -5.36 2.69 -8.93
N LEU A 789 -4.23 2.71 -9.65
CA LEU A 789 -2.96 2.18 -9.12
C LEU A 789 -2.19 3.27 -8.38
N GLN A 790 -2.30 3.27 -7.06
CA GLN A 790 -1.50 4.12 -6.19
C GLN A 790 -0.05 3.64 -6.19
N THR A 791 0.88 4.46 -6.66
CA THR A 791 2.30 4.17 -6.49
C THR A 791 2.66 4.21 -5.01
N ARG A 792 3.39 3.18 -4.56
CA ARG A 792 3.79 3.05 -3.17
C ARG A 792 4.48 4.31 -2.64
N PRO A 793 4.06 4.87 -1.48
CA PRO A 793 4.60 6.12 -0.97
C PRO A 793 6.12 6.11 -0.74
N ASP A 794 6.69 4.95 -0.38
CA ASP A 794 8.14 4.79 -0.20
C ASP A 794 8.94 5.03 -1.49
N LEU A 795 8.34 4.86 -2.66
CA LEU A 795 8.96 5.16 -3.95
C LEU A 795 8.91 6.65 -4.31
N TYR A 796 7.96 7.42 -3.77
CA TYR A 796 7.92 8.88 -3.97
C TYR A 796 8.72 9.66 -2.93
N TYR A 797 8.79 9.12 -1.70
CA TYR A 797 9.39 9.81 -0.56
C TYR A 797 10.57 8.99 0.01
N PRO A 798 11.63 8.76 -0.79
CA PRO A 798 12.75 7.90 -0.39
C PRO A 798 13.50 8.42 0.84
N ARG A 799 13.59 9.74 1.00
CA ARG A 799 14.16 10.40 2.20
C ARG A 799 13.54 9.87 3.49
N THR A 800 12.23 9.64 3.51
CA THR A 800 11.52 9.18 4.70
C THR A 800 11.94 7.76 5.09
N VAL A 801 12.13 6.88 4.10
CA VAL A 801 12.61 5.50 4.30
C VAL A 801 14.07 5.48 4.72
N HIS A 802 14.90 6.32 4.09
CA HIS A 802 16.31 6.49 4.44
C HIS A 802 16.45 6.94 5.89
N LEU A 803 15.77 8.03 6.27
CA LEU A 803 15.79 8.59 7.62
C LEU A 803 15.30 7.58 8.69
N ALA A 804 14.25 6.80 8.37
CA ALA A 804 13.76 5.73 9.23
C ALA A 804 14.82 4.63 9.43
N THR A 805 15.44 4.19 8.33
CA THR A 805 16.45 3.14 8.29
C THR A 805 17.73 3.56 9.00
N MET A 806 18.25 4.76 8.73
CA MET A 806 19.43 5.30 9.39
C MET A 806 19.22 5.46 10.90
N GLY A 807 18.05 5.99 11.33
CA GLY A 807 17.74 6.05 12.75
C GLY A 807 17.78 4.67 13.44
N THR A 808 17.27 3.62 12.79
CA THR A 808 17.30 2.26 13.35
C THR A 808 18.72 1.68 13.33
N ARG A 809 19.48 1.91 12.25
CA ARG A 809 20.89 1.53 12.12
C ARG A 809 21.73 2.09 13.28
N LEU A 810 21.64 3.39 13.53
CA LEU A 810 22.34 4.05 14.62
C LEU A 810 21.89 3.51 15.98
N ARG A 811 20.58 3.37 16.19
CA ARG A 811 20.04 2.84 17.43
C ARG A 811 20.59 1.45 17.77
N ARG A 812 20.80 0.61 16.77
CA ARG A 812 21.31 -0.76 16.92
C ARG A 812 22.83 -0.89 16.74
N LYS A 813 23.53 0.22 16.48
CA LYS A 813 24.99 0.26 16.19
C LYS A 813 25.39 -0.72 15.08
N LEU A 814 24.57 -0.83 14.03
CA LEU A 814 24.81 -1.74 12.90
C LEU A 814 25.85 -1.14 11.95
N SER A 815 26.82 -1.94 11.52
CA SER A 815 27.82 -1.55 10.51
C SER A 815 27.19 -1.42 9.12
N PRO A 816 27.76 -0.63 8.20
CA PRO A 816 27.16 -0.38 6.88
C PRO A 816 26.81 -1.63 6.06
N ASP A 817 27.59 -2.71 6.19
CA ASP A 817 27.38 -4.00 5.53
C ASP A 817 26.22 -4.82 6.11
N GLN A 818 25.78 -4.50 7.33
CA GLN A 818 24.63 -5.13 7.96
C GLN A 818 23.33 -4.49 7.50
N SER A 819 22.35 -5.32 7.15
CA SER A 819 20.99 -4.91 6.82
C SER A 819 20.19 -4.56 8.07
N VAL A 820 19.36 -3.53 7.99
CA VAL A 820 18.40 -3.21 9.04
C VAL A 820 17.18 -4.12 8.91
N LEU A 821 17.16 -5.20 9.69
CA LEU A 821 16.04 -6.14 9.72
C LEU A 821 14.92 -5.64 10.64
N TYR A 822 13.69 -5.57 10.12
CA TYR A 822 12.49 -5.25 10.90
C TYR A 822 11.65 -6.52 11.09
N PRO A 823 11.82 -7.25 12.21
CA PRO A 823 11.00 -8.41 12.51
C PRO A 823 9.56 -7.98 12.86
N VAL A 824 8.57 -8.80 12.51
CA VAL A 824 7.18 -8.61 12.95
C VAL A 824 7.15 -8.67 14.47
N ARG A 825 6.67 -7.59 15.11
CA ARG A 825 6.59 -7.47 16.57
C ARG A 825 5.18 -7.61 17.11
N SER A 826 4.18 -7.33 16.28
CA SER A 826 2.78 -7.40 16.67
C SER A 826 1.95 -7.92 15.52
N VAL A 827 1.11 -8.90 15.79
CA VAL A 827 0.13 -9.46 14.85
C VAL A 827 -1.24 -8.98 15.30
N LEU A 828 -1.87 -8.14 14.49
CA LEU A 828 -3.08 -7.36 14.82
C LEU A 828 -4.19 -7.59 13.79
N PRO A 829 -4.74 -8.81 13.67
CA PRO A 829 -5.82 -9.09 12.72
C PRO A 829 -7.04 -8.21 12.99
N GLY A 830 -7.73 -7.79 11.92
CA GLY A 830 -8.95 -7.00 12.00
C GLY A 830 -10.19 -7.84 11.74
N ARG A 831 -11.32 -7.44 12.34
CA ARG A 831 -12.63 -8.04 12.11
C ARG A 831 -13.62 -7.00 11.63
N ARG A 832 -14.56 -7.42 10.77
CA ARG A 832 -15.74 -6.63 10.45
C ARG A 832 -16.90 -7.09 11.32
N ASN A 833 -17.21 -6.29 12.33
CA ASN A 833 -18.36 -6.50 13.19
C ASN A 833 -19.61 -5.83 12.61
N ASN A 834 -20.79 -6.38 12.88
CA ASN A 834 -22.07 -5.82 12.43
C ASN A 834 -23.21 -6.08 13.43
N PRO A 835 -24.21 -5.19 13.50
CA PRO A 835 -25.47 -5.48 14.17
C PRO A 835 -26.27 -6.53 13.39
N ALA A 836 -27.36 -7.03 13.99
CA ALA A 836 -28.34 -7.83 13.27
C ALA A 836 -29.08 -6.97 12.23
N ASP A 837 -29.36 -7.55 11.06
CA ASP A 837 -30.23 -6.97 10.04
C ASP A 837 -31.17 -8.08 9.52
N PRO A 838 -32.37 -8.21 10.10
CA PRO A 838 -33.31 -9.28 9.77
C PRO A 838 -33.82 -9.23 8.32
N ASP A 839 -33.90 -8.04 7.71
CA ASP A 839 -34.49 -7.85 6.37
C ASP A 839 -33.66 -8.52 5.27
N VAL A 840 -32.35 -8.61 5.49
CA VAL A 840 -31.40 -9.29 4.60
C VAL A 840 -30.76 -10.53 5.23
N GLY A 841 -31.33 -11.03 6.33
CA GLY A 841 -30.90 -12.28 6.99
C GLY A 841 -29.53 -12.22 7.67
N ILE A 842 -29.00 -11.04 7.98
CA ILE A 842 -27.69 -10.88 8.62
C ILE A 842 -27.82 -11.04 10.14
N ARG A 843 -27.06 -12.00 10.70
CA ARG A 843 -26.96 -12.24 12.14
C ARG A 843 -25.97 -11.29 12.82
N PRO A 844 -26.13 -11.00 14.13
CA PRO A 844 -25.21 -10.12 14.84
C PRO A 844 -23.82 -10.76 14.97
N LEU A 845 -22.79 -9.98 14.64
CA LEU A 845 -21.37 -10.31 14.84
C LEU A 845 -20.71 -9.16 15.58
N CYS A 846 -21.03 -9.00 16.86
CA CYS A 846 -20.66 -7.82 17.64
C CYS A 846 -20.28 -8.13 19.11
N CYS A 847 -19.73 -9.32 19.36
CA CYS A 847 -19.31 -9.76 20.69
C CYS A 847 -17.88 -9.32 21.10
N PHE A 848 -17.13 -8.72 20.17
CA PHE A 848 -15.77 -8.26 20.44
C PHE A 848 -15.78 -6.83 21.02
N ALA A 849 -15.05 -6.62 22.11
CA ALA A 849 -14.61 -5.30 22.58
C ALA A 849 -13.57 -4.71 21.58
N PRO A 850 -13.10 -3.47 21.78
CA PRO A 850 -12.18 -2.82 20.85
C PRO A 850 -10.87 -3.60 20.58
N ILE A 851 -10.32 -4.30 21.58
CA ILE A 851 -9.12 -5.13 21.46
C ILE A 851 -9.33 -6.42 22.25
N HIS A 852 -9.14 -7.56 21.61
CA HIS A 852 -9.11 -8.89 22.25
C HIS A 852 -7.73 -9.53 22.05
N TYR A 853 -7.29 -10.30 23.04
CA TYR A 853 -6.20 -11.27 22.88
C TYR A 853 -6.82 -12.66 22.74
N LEU A 854 -6.40 -13.41 21.72
CA LEU A 854 -6.80 -14.79 21.50
C LEU A 854 -5.56 -15.67 21.64
N GLU A 855 -5.67 -16.75 22.42
CA GLU A 855 -4.65 -17.80 22.42
C GLU A 855 -4.69 -18.54 21.07
N LEU A 856 -3.63 -19.32 20.80
CA LEU A 856 -3.43 -19.92 19.48
C LEU A 856 -4.62 -20.77 18.98
N PRO A 857 -5.28 -21.61 19.81
CA PRO A 857 -6.43 -22.40 19.36
C PRO A 857 -7.60 -21.51 18.88
N GLU A 858 -8.00 -20.52 19.68
CA GLU A 858 -9.07 -19.58 19.35
C GLU A 858 -8.72 -18.71 18.14
N LEU A 859 -7.45 -18.28 18.05
CA LEU A 859 -6.95 -17.54 16.90
C LEU A 859 -7.04 -18.35 15.61
N PHE A 860 -6.69 -19.63 15.65
CA PHE A 860 -6.78 -20.51 14.49
C PHE A 860 -8.22 -20.79 14.07
N ILE A 861 -9.15 -20.95 15.03
CA ILE A 861 -10.58 -21.03 14.71
C ILE A 861 -11.00 -19.76 13.95
N ASP A 862 -10.57 -18.60 14.41
CA ASP A 862 -10.91 -17.33 13.76
C ASP A 862 -10.33 -17.20 12.35
N PHE A 863 -9.08 -17.63 12.18
CA PHE A 863 -8.35 -17.61 10.90
C PHE A 863 -8.91 -18.61 9.88
N ILE A 864 -9.23 -19.83 10.29
CA ILE A 864 -9.80 -20.87 9.41
C ILE A 864 -11.15 -20.40 8.87
N VAL A 865 -12.00 -19.83 9.73
CA VAL A 865 -13.36 -19.46 9.33
C VAL A 865 -13.40 -18.08 8.66
N SER A 866 -12.59 -17.11 9.09
CA SER A 866 -12.56 -15.74 8.54
C SER A 866 -13.97 -15.17 8.32
N VAL A 867 -14.70 -15.06 9.43
CA VAL A 867 -16.16 -14.80 9.45
C VAL A 867 -16.49 -13.37 9.00
N THR A 868 -17.57 -13.22 8.24
CA THR A 868 -18.15 -11.92 7.86
C THR A 868 -19.68 -11.98 7.81
N GLY A 869 -20.35 -10.87 8.14
CA GLY A 869 -21.81 -10.76 8.00
C GLY A 869 -22.29 -10.66 6.56
N LYS A 870 -21.38 -10.48 5.57
CA LYS A 870 -21.73 -10.50 4.15
C LYS A 870 -21.93 -11.93 3.67
N SER A 871 -22.91 -12.13 2.78
CA SER A 871 -23.25 -13.43 2.18
C SER A 871 -23.42 -14.56 3.20
N PRO A 872 -24.41 -14.46 4.12
CA PRO A 872 -24.68 -15.51 5.11
C PRO A 872 -24.90 -16.88 4.47
N SER A 873 -24.49 -17.94 5.17
CA SER A 873 -24.82 -19.32 4.81
C SER A 873 -26.20 -19.72 5.35
N THR A 874 -26.69 -20.91 4.97
CA THR A 874 -27.97 -21.44 5.48
C THR A 874 -27.98 -21.60 7.00
N THR A 875 -26.82 -21.82 7.63
CA THR A 875 -26.70 -22.12 9.06
C THR A 875 -26.11 -20.97 9.89
N GLY A 876 -25.46 -19.98 9.27
CA GLY A 876 -24.77 -18.91 9.99
C GLY A 876 -24.24 -17.78 9.12
N ALA A 877 -23.09 -17.22 9.50
CA ALA A 877 -22.45 -16.12 8.80
C ALA A 877 -21.79 -16.57 7.48
N GLY A 878 -21.31 -15.61 6.70
CA GLY A 878 -20.44 -15.87 5.56
C GLY A 878 -18.99 -16.09 6.00
N SER A 879 -18.20 -16.68 5.10
CA SER A 879 -16.78 -16.99 5.31
C SER A 879 -15.98 -16.55 4.09
N GLU A 880 -14.83 -15.91 4.32
CA GLU A 880 -13.82 -15.66 3.26
C GLU A 880 -12.83 -16.84 3.14
N GLY A 881 -13.09 -17.94 3.86
CA GLY A 881 -12.26 -19.14 3.98
C GLY A 881 -10.95 -18.90 4.73
N ALA A 882 -10.14 -19.96 4.87
CA ALA A 882 -8.91 -19.92 5.65
C ALA A 882 -8.03 -18.73 5.26
N LEU A 883 -7.62 -17.95 6.26
CA LEU A 883 -6.76 -16.77 6.16
C LEU A 883 -7.27 -15.70 5.19
N THR A 884 -8.58 -15.66 4.88
CA THR A 884 -9.21 -14.84 3.83
C THR A 884 -8.72 -15.14 2.40
N LYS A 885 -8.16 -16.34 2.19
CA LYS A 885 -7.47 -16.75 0.97
C LYS A 885 -8.24 -17.76 0.12
N ALA A 886 -9.47 -18.18 0.47
CA ALA A 886 -10.20 -19.14 -0.36
C ALA A 886 -10.32 -18.72 -1.85
N PRO A 887 -10.55 -17.44 -2.21
CA PRO A 887 -10.57 -17.01 -3.61
C PRO A 887 -9.18 -16.98 -4.29
N PHE A 888 -8.11 -17.16 -3.52
CA PHE A 888 -6.71 -16.96 -3.93
C PHE A 888 -5.79 -18.14 -3.59
N ASN A 889 -6.35 -19.30 -3.26
CA ASN A 889 -5.58 -20.52 -3.00
C ASN A 889 -6.10 -21.65 -3.92
N ALA A 890 -5.22 -22.16 -4.79
CA ALA A 890 -5.51 -23.24 -5.75
C ALA A 890 -5.27 -24.66 -5.18
N LEU A 891 -4.81 -24.74 -3.93
CA LEU A 891 -4.44 -25.95 -3.21
C LEU A 891 -5.39 -26.21 -2.04
N LEU A 892 -5.14 -27.30 -1.31
CA LEU A 892 -5.82 -27.54 -0.05
C LEU A 892 -5.42 -26.48 0.99
N PRO A 893 -6.37 -25.81 1.67
CA PRO A 893 -6.07 -24.74 2.60
C PRO A 893 -5.30 -25.18 3.86
N ILE A 894 -5.13 -26.48 4.09
CA ILE A 894 -4.39 -27.02 5.25
C ILE A 894 -2.87 -26.82 5.13
N HIS A 895 -2.38 -26.50 3.93
CA HIS A 895 -0.96 -26.25 3.68
C HIS A 895 -0.56 -24.81 4.03
N ASP A 896 -1.50 -23.88 3.87
CA ASP A 896 -1.42 -22.50 4.38
C ASP A 896 -1.62 -22.51 5.91
#